data_AF-A0A5M9JIN4-F1
#
_entry.id   AF-A0A5M9JIN4-F1
#
_cell.length_a   1.000
_cell.length_b   1.000
_cell.length_c   1.000
_cell.angle_alpha   90.00
_cell.angle_beta   90.00
_cell.angle_gamma   90.00
#
_symmetry.space_group_name_H-M   'P 1'
#
loop_
_entity.id
_entity.type
_entity.pdbx_description
1 polymer ?
#
loop_
_entity_poly.entity_id
_entity_poly.type
_entity_poly.pdbx_seq_one_letter_code
_entity_poly.pdbx_strand_id
1 'polypeptide(L)'
;MAGIDHVDLVVVGAGWFGLAGAKTYLQIHPEANIVVLADNETIGGVWANDRLYPGLKTNNILGALEYSEFPMTTEKYGVKPGEYIPGSVIHQYLEDFAKEYNVYDKIRFVSKALSAEHKDGGGWIITIASSVSPANFDEYKISTSKLIVATGLTSEAFVPSLPGTENFAAPLFHAKEFPNHLDTLETAKKVCVFGGAKSSYDMAYAYASKGIHVDWIIRESGHGPGWMSESPCIYGDYDGYGTIRSWLHGTTAGRWFVDKYWENSNAEIKMVNNYDGHPETAKLKPWSNSFFVGSMLSILNHDTDIFELLRKGVISVHIGDIVNLSANTVNLSNGDKIQTDAFVCATGWKHIPPLEFLPKGIDLGLPHTPEPGEPDALIERADEEILARFPRLRDQPISSKKAKSMEGTPEGKLEPFRLFRFMVSAQIHRISRYRFYGLHSISLYVVYVPISSTLVEPPRKWFSSPATTKVQIPELADTEDPPAYTPYDTPAQSIVSVAPPDFSSLPSSSSPSNIPSSIPSSIPISNPVSSSRSVSLSGPLRILDSVSASSSVTLYHHVTVTGPVKSSSKVHLYDDVTVEGDVKSSSSVVLDGGEEKGGVRILGTVKSSSSVEMTGDVYVQEDVKSSSKVVLEGVGGLVRIGGKVDASGSVSIKGRVEVEKVESSGKIVIQSLEKQKVVFGELDSRGGMEIEGDVEIRSEFKASGNVRIIGRLHVYGDFTVKAMSKSALAQNSLWMEKDDTWELRAHDIVSEFGYNNQPAFERRMNIFL
;
A
#
# COMPACT_ATOMS: atom_id res chain seq x y z
N MET A 1 -3.59 -29.65 34.33
CA MET A 1 -3.91 -29.35 32.93
C MET A 1 -2.60 -29.04 32.23
N ALA A 2 -2.41 -29.44 30.97
CA ALA A 2 -1.31 -28.89 30.18
C ALA A 2 -1.54 -27.38 29.99
N GLY A 3 -0.47 -26.59 29.91
CA GLY A 3 -0.59 -25.17 29.57
C GLY A 3 -1.01 -25.01 28.12
N ILE A 4 -1.76 -23.94 27.81
CA ILE A 4 -1.91 -23.48 26.43
C ILE A 4 -0.62 -22.73 26.08
N ASP A 5 0.09 -23.16 25.03
CA ASP A 5 1.31 -22.50 24.56
C ASP A 5 1.07 -21.00 24.31
N HIS A 6 2.09 -20.17 24.53
CA HIS A 6 2.01 -18.72 24.27
C HIS A 6 3.08 -18.26 23.28
N VAL A 7 2.66 -17.48 22.28
CA VAL A 7 3.49 -16.97 21.19
C VAL A 7 3.14 -15.49 20.91
N ASP A 8 4.11 -14.68 20.51
CA ASP A 8 3.93 -13.23 20.25
C ASP A 8 3.01 -12.93 19.06
N LEU A 9 2.97 -13.88 18.11
CA LEU A 9 2.21 -13.83 16.86
C LEU A 9 1.89 -15.25 16.36
N VAL A 10 0.64 -15.49 15.95
CA VAL A 10 0.28 -16.59 15.04
C VAL A 10 0.02 -16.04 13.64
N VAL A 11 0.53 -16.73 12.61
CA VAL A 11 0.25 -16.47 11.19
C VAL A 11 -0.50 -17.67 10.61
N VAL A 12 -1.72 -17.47 10.11
CA VAL A 12 -2.55 -18.55 9.54
C VAL A 12 -2.38 -18.58 8.02
N GLY A 13 -1.62 -19.56 7.52
CA GLY A 13 -1.33 -19.81 6.11
C GLY A 13 0.14 -19.57 5.75
N ALA A 14 0.89 -20.61 5.37
CA ALA A 14 2.28 -20.51 4.88
C ALA A 14 2.38 -20.24 3.36
N GLY A 15 1.46 -19.44 2.82
CA GLY A 15 1.51 -18.94 1.44
C GLY A 15 2.15 -17.55 1.33
N TRP A 16 2.15 -16.97 0.12
CA TRP A 16 2.84 -15.71 -0.22
C TRP A 16 2.67 -14.59 0.83
N PHE A 17 1.43 -14.36 1.29
CA PHE A 17 1.07 -13.34 2.28
C PHE A 17 1.57 -13.66 3.69
N GLY A 18 1.53 -14.92 4.10
CA GLY A 18 1.96 -15.34 5.44
C GLY A 18 3.48 -15.34 5.58
N LEU A 19 4.20 -15.76 4.54
CA LEU A 19 5.67 -15.71 4.52
C LEU A 19 6.16 -14.25 4.54
N ALA A 20 5.56 -13.36 3.75
CA ALA A 20 5.87 -11.92 3.79
C ALA A 20 5.55 -11.29 5.15
N GLY A 21 4.39 -11.61 5.73
CA GLY A 21 3.99 -11.14 7.06
C GLY A 21 4.93 -11.60 8.17
N ALA A 22 5.27 -12.90 8.20
CA ALA A 22 6.20 -13.48 9.16
C ALA A 22 7.61 -12.89 9.04
N LYS A 23 8.17 -12.84 7.81
CA LYS A 23 9.48 -12.25 7.51
C LYS A 23 9.53 -10.77 7.91
N THR A 24 8.50 -10.00 7.59
CA THR A 24 8.45 -8.56 7.94
C THR A 24 8.34 -8.35 9.45
N TYR A 25 7.57 -9.19 10.14
CA TYR A 25 7.46 -9.13 11.60
C TYR A 25 8.79 -9.48 12.28
N LEU A 26 9.49 -10.53 11.84
CA LEU A 26 10.83 -10.90 12.36
C LEU A 26 11.90 -9.84 12.04
N GLN A 27 11.84 -9.16 10.89
CA GLN A 27 12.72 -8.02 10.58
C GLN A 27 12.55 -6.84 11.57
N ILE A 28 11.45 -6.78 12.32
CA ILE A 28 11.16 -5.71 13.30
C ILE A 28 11.33 -6.22 14.74
N HIS A 29 11.03 -7.50 14.99
CA HIS A 29 11.13 -8.17 16.29
C HIS A 29 11.92 -9.49 16.16
N PRO A 30 13.26 -9.44 16.05
CA PRO A 30 14.06 -10.65 15.73
C PRO A 30 13.94 -11.79 16.75
N GLU A 31 13.82 -11.45 18.03
CA GLU A 31 13.71 -12.40 19.15
C GLU A 31 12.28 -12.94 19.37
N ALA A 32 11.30 -12.54 18.53
CA ALA A 32 9.91 -12.88 18.79
C ALA A 32 9.59 -14.36 18.56
N ASN A 33 8.86 -14.96 19.49
CA ASN A 33 8.35 -16.31 19.37
C ASN A 33 7.10 -16.30 18.48
N ILE A 34 7.25 -16.66 17.20
CA ILE A 34 6.14 -16.72 16.24
C ILE A 34 5.88 -18.16 15.77
N VAL A 35 4.64 -18.44 15.38
CA VAL A 35 4.24 -19.68 14.71
C VAL A 35 3.48 -19.36 13.43
N VAL A 36 3.87 -19.99 12.32
CA VAL A 36 3.13 -20.01 11.06
C VAL A 36 2.40 -21.35 10.96
N LEU A 37 1.11 -21.35 10.68
CA LEU A 37 0.29 -22.56 10.52
C LEU A 37 0.03 -22.84 9.05
N ALA A 38 0.15 -24.09 8.61
CA ALA A 38 -0.19 -24.54 7.26
C ALA A 38 -1.11 -25.75 7.30
N ASP A 39 -2.20 -25.70 6.54
CA ASP A 39 -3.13 -26.82 6.30
C ASP A 39 -2.46 -27.92 5.43
N ASN A 40 -1.53 -27.49 4.56
CA ASN A 40 -0.77 -28.32 3.64
C ASN A 40 0.39 -29.09 4.31
N GLU A 41 0.84 -30.15 3.65
CA GLU A 41 2.07 -30.88 4.00
C GLU A 41 3.33 -30.06 3.74
N THR A 42 3.28 -29.15 2.75
CA THR A 42 4.43 -28.36 2.30
C THR A 42 4.15 -26.85 2.21
N ILE A 43 5.21 -26.06 2.03
CA ILE A 43 5.17 -24.59 2.01
C ILE A 43 4.60 -24.02 0.70
N GLY A 44 4.04 -22.80 0.73
CA GLY A 44 3.61 -22.07 -0.47
C GLY A 44 2.09 -21.93 -0.62
N GLY A 45 1.31 -22.63 0.19
CA GLY A 45 -0.15 -22.51 0.26
C GLY A 45 -0.83 -22.99 -1.02
N VAL A 46 -1.14 -22.09 -1.96
CA VAL A 46 -1.65 -22.48 -3.30
C VAL A 46 -0.56 -23.07 -4.20
N TRP A 47 0.70 -22.79 -3.89
CA TRP A 47 1.89 -23.36 -4.52
C TRP A 47 2.57 -24.41 -3.62
N ALA A 48 1.83 -25.02 -2.69
CA ALA A 48 2.29 -26.20 -1.98
C ALA A 48 2.50 -27.36 -2.96
N ASN A 49 3.56 -28.15 -2.79
CA ASN A 49 3.92 -29.24 -3.71
C ASN A 49 2.80 -30.28 -3.82
N ASP A 50 2.13 -30.57 -2.69
CA ASP A 50 0.91 -31.38 -2.58
C ASP A 50 -0.32 -30.80 -3.31
N ARG A 51 -0.23 -29.57 -3.86
CA ARG A 51 -1.25 -28.93 -4.70
C ARG A 51 -0.82 -28.71 -6.16
N LEU A 52 0.40 -29.06 -6.54
CA LEU A 52 0.89 -28.90 -7.91
C LEU A 52 0.43 -30.04 -8.81
N TYR A 53 0.15 -29.72 -10.08
CA TYR A 53 -0.20 -30.70 -11.12
C TYR A 53 0.61 -30.44 -12.41
N PRO A 54 0.76 -31.45 -13.29
CA PRO A 54 1.56 -31.32 -14.51
C PRO A 54 1.11 -30.15 -15.40
N GLY A 55 2.06 -29.34 -15.86
CA GLY A 55 1.79 -28.18 -16.72
C GLY A 55 1.33 -26.90 -16.00
N LEU A 56 1.13 -26.92 -14.68
CA LEU A 56 0.80 -25.72 -13.91
C LEU A 56 1.93 -24.67 -13.96
N LYS A 57 1.62 -23.49 -14.50
CA LYS A 57 2.49 -22.30 -14.54
C LYS A 57 1.74 -21.05 -14.09
N THR A 58 2.47 -20.03 -13.67
CA THR A 58 1.94 -18.69 -13.36
C THR A 58 1.38 -17.99 -14.59
N ASN A 59 0.39 -17.12 -14.39
CA ASN A 59 -0.02 -16.12 -15.40
C ASN A 59 1.03 -15.00 -15.55
N ASN A 60 1.96 -14.87 -14.61
CA ASN A 60 3.04 -13.89 -14.67
C ASN A 60 4.29 -14.50 -15.31
N ILE A 61 5.06 -13.68 -16.03
CA ILE A 61 6.42 -14.00 -16.47
C ILE A 61 7.45 -13.65 -15.38
N LEU A 62 8.69 -14.11 -15.56
CA LEU A 62 9.84 -13.71 -14.74
C LEU A 62 9.96 -12.18 -14.63
N GLY A 63 10.34 -11.67 -13.44
CA GLY A 63 10.44 -10.23 -13.13
C GLY A 63 9.14 -9.60 -12.60
N ALA A 64 7.98 -10.25 -12.75
CA ALA A 64 6.67 -9.68 -12.40
C ALA A 64 6.02 -10.27 -11.13
N LEU A 65 6.67 -11.23 -10.46
CA LEU A 65 6.09 -11.96 -9.31
C LEU A 65 7.08 -12.12 -8.13
N GLU A 66 8.13 -11.32 -8.05
CA GLU A 66 9.17 -11.45 -7.02
C GLU A 66 8.94 -10.55 -5.81
N TYR A 67 9.39 -10.98 -4.63
CA TYR A 67 9.56 -10.15 -3.43
C TYR A 67 10.65 -9.10 -3.66
N SER A 68 10.47 -7.90 -3.09
CA SER A 68 11.33 -6.74 -3.36
C SER A 68 12.78 -6.92 -2.89
N GLU A 69 12.98 -7.68 -1.82
CA GLU A 69 14.29 -8.00 -1.24
C GLU A 69 14.83 -9.39 -1.68
N PHE A 70 14.13 -10.13 -2.55
CA PHE A 70 14.52 -11.51 -2.93
C PHE A 70 14.18 -11.84 -4.40
N PRO A 71 15.01 -11.46 -5.38
CA PRO A 71 14.76 -11.68 -6.80
C PRO A 71 14.88 -13.15 -7.23
N MET A 72 14.21 -13.50 -8.34
CA MET A 72 14.22 -14.82 -8.97
C MET A 72 15.17 -14.79 -10.17
N THR A 73 16.43 -15.16 -9.96
CA THR A 73 17.43 -15.13 -11.04
C THR A 73 17.35 -16.37 -11.93
N THR A 74 17.56 -16.19 -13.25
CA THR A 74 17.58 -17.28 -14.23
C THR A 74 18.64 -18.33 -13.91
N GLU A 75 19.79 -17.93 -13.37
CA GLU A 75 20.89 -18.81 -12.98
C GLU A 75 20.51 -19.77 -11.84
N LYS A 76 19.61 -19.34 -10.94
CA LYS A 76 19.18 -20.14 -9.79
C LYS A 76 17.93 -20.98 -10.10
N TYR A 77 16.98 -20.42 -10.83
CA TYR A 77 15.64 -21.00 -10.98
C TYR A 77 15.34 -21.52 -12.39
N GLY A 78 16.24 -21.35 -13.37
CA GLY A 78 16.17 -21.94 -14.71
C GLY A 78 15.16 -21.33 -15.68
N VAL A 79 14.31 -20.40 -15.22
CA VAL A 79 13.33 -19.65 -16.03
C VAL A 79 14.00 -18.41 -16.63
N LYS A 80 13.77 -18.10 -17.91
CA LYS A 80 14.34 -16.93 -18.60
C LYS A 80 13.37 -15.73 -18.59
N PRO A 81 13.86 -14.50 -18.81
CA PRO A 81 12.99 -13.35 -19.06
C PRO A 81 11.98 -13.63 -20.19
N GLY A 82 10.72 -13.32 -19.95
CA GLY A 82 9.61 -13.61 -20.89
C GLY A 82 9.01 -15.02 -20.78
N GLU A 83 9.59 -15.95 -20.01
CA GLU A 83 9.01 -17.27 -19.76
C GLU A 83 8.03 -17.25 -18.56
N TYR A 84 6.93 -18.01 -18.66
CA TYR A 84 6.01 -18.25 -17.54
C TYR A 84 6.63 -19.19 -16.52
N ILE A 85 6.52 -18.85 -15.23
CA ILE A 85 7.19 -19.55 -14.14
C ILE A 85 6.43 -20.85 -13.79
N PRO A 86 7.07 -22.04 -13.82
CA PRO A 86 6.44 -23.28 -13.39
C PRO A 86 6.05 -23.29 -11.91
N GLY A 87 4.95 -23.96 -11.55
CA GLY A 87 4.49 -24.03 -10.16
C GLY A 87 5.51 -24.65 -9.19
N SER A 88 6.35 -25.57 -9.66
CA SER A 88 7.46 -26.15 -8.89
C SER A 88 8.60 -25.16 -8.66
N VAL A 89 8.84 -24.23 -9.60
CA VAL A 89 9.81 -23.14 -9.42
C VAL A 89 9.27 -22.12 -8.40
N ILE A 90 7.98 -21.82 -8.43
CA ILE A 90 7.35 -21.00 -7.38
C ILE A 90 7.44 -21.67 -6.01
N HIS A 91 7.22 -22.98 -5.92
CA HIS A 91 7.38 -23.74 -4.68
C HIS A 91 8.81 -23.59 -4.12
N GLN A 92 9.83 -23.86 -4.94
CA GLN A 92 11.23 -23.71 -4.54
C GLN A 92 11.59 -22.27 -4.15
N TYR A 93 11.09 -21.29 -4.88
CA TYR A 93 11.29 -19.87 -4.58
C TYR A 93 10.72 -19.45 -3.22
N LEU A 94 9.50 -19.90 -2.89
CA LEU A 94 8.88 -19.62 -1.60
C LEU A 94 9.53 -20.41 -0.44
N GLU A 95 10.01 -21.62 -0.71
CA GLU A 95 10.81 -22.41 0.23
C GLU A 95 12.13 -21.72 0.56
N ASP A 96 12.87 -21.31 -0.47
CA ASP A 96 14.17 -20.65 -0.34
C ASP A 96 14.06 -19.29 0.36
N PHE A 97 13.01 -18.50 0.05
CA PHE A 97 12.71 -17.26 0.76
C PHE A 97 12.47 -17.51 2.26
N ALA A 98 11.70 -18.55 2.60
CA ALA A 98 11.41 -18.88 3.99
C ALA A 98 12.66 -19.38 4.74
N LYS A 99 13.59 -20.05 4.06
CA LYS A 99 14.88 -20.47 4.62
C LYS A 99 15.81 -19.26 4.84
N GLU A 100 16.01 -18.42 3.81
CA GLU A 100 16.85 -17.20 3.86
C GLU A 100 16.47 -16.29 5.04
N TYR A 101 15.16 -16.06 5.24
CA TYR A 101 14.64 -15.18 6.29
C TYR A 101 14.26 -15.91 7.60
N ASN A 102 14.72 -17.15 7.81
CA ASN A 102 14.51 -17.93 9.04
C ASN A 102 13.02 -18.10 9.46
N VAL A 103 12.12 -18.08 8.48
CA VAL A 103 10.67 -18.32 8.64
C VAL A 103 10.35 -19.81 8.57
N TYR A 104 11.11 -20.60 7.81
CA TYR A 104 10.82 -22.02 7.53
C TYR A 104 10.64 -22.85 8.81
N ASP A 105 11.57 -22.74 9.75
CA ASP A 105 11.54 -23.45 11.05
C ASP A 105 10.47 -22.93 12.03
N LYS A 106 9.71 -21.89 11.65
CA LYS A 106 8.53 -21.40 12.39
C LYS A 106 7.22 -21.99 11.84
N ILE A 107 7.26 -22.76 10.74
CA ILE A 107 6.07 -23.34 10.12
C ILE A 107 5.70 -24.67 10.78
N ARG A 108 4.45 -24.79 11.19
CA ARG A 108 3.80 -26.05 11.56
C ARG A 108 2.92 -26.50 10.39
N PHE A 109 3.36 -27.54 9.70
CA PHE A 109 2.62 -28.19 8.61
C PHE A 109 1.46 -29.04 9.16
N VAL A 110 0.53 -29.41 8.27
CA VAL A 110 -0.69 -30.20 8.54
C VAL A 110 -1.46 -29.78 9.81
N SER A 111 -1.48 -28.47 10.06
CA SER A 111 -2.00 -27.80 11.26
C SER A 111 -3.09 -26.81 10.86
N LYS A 112 -4.33 -27.28 10.65
CA LYS A 112 -5.46 -26.45 10.23
C LYS A 112 -6.00 -25.65 11.40
N ALA A 113 -5.94 -24.32 11.33
CA ALA A 113 -6.62 -23.46 12.30
C ALA A 113 -8.14 -23.53 12.08
N LEU A 114 -8.87 -24.10 13.06
CA LEU A 114 -10.32 -24.27 13.02
C LEU A 114 -11.07 -23.01 13.48
N SER A 115 -10.62 -22.42 14.59
CA SER A 115 -11.23 -21.23 15.17
C SER A 115 -10.23 -20.26 15.79
N ALA A 116 -10.58 -18.98 15.79
CA ALA A 116 -9.86 -17.87 16.40
C ALA A 116 -10.77 -17.16 17.41
N GLU A 117 -10.56 -17.45 18.69
CA GLU A 117 -11.33 -16.98 19.83
C GLU A 117 -10.69 -15.72 20.42
N HIS A 118 -11.35 -14.56 20.29
CA HIS A 118 -10.89 -13.30 20.89
C HIS A 118 -11.19 -13.28 22.39
N LYS A 119 -10.17 -13.04 23.22
CA LYS A 119 -10.31 -13.06 24.68
C LYS A 119 -10.80 -11.72 25.25
N ASP A 120 -11.57 -11.80 26.33
CA ASP A 120 -11.73 -10.68 27.26
C ASP A 120 -10.35 -10.24 27.81
N GLY A 121 -10.03 -8.96 27.63
CA GLY A 121 -8.70 -8.42 27.94
C GLY A 121 -7.71 -8.44 26.76
N GLY A 122 -8.07 -9.05 25.63
CA GLY A 122 -7.34 -8.95 24.36
C GLY A 122 -6.49 -10.17 23.99
N GLY A 123 -6.08 -10.17 22.72
CA GLY A 123 -5.40 -11.31 22.09
C GLY A 123 -6.34 -12.48 21.81
N TRP A 124 -5.75 -13.57 21.35
CA TRP A 124 -6.46 -14.70 20.73
C TRP A 124 -6.13 -16.03 21.39
N ILE A 125 -7.04 -16.99 21.24
CA ILE A 125 -6.78 -18.43 21.33
C ILE A 125 -7.12 -19.03 19.98
N ILE A 126 -6.18 -19.74 19.38
CA ILE A 126 -6.36 -20.43 18.09
C ILE A 126 -6.54 -21.92 18.39
N THR A 127 -7.67 -22.49 17.96
CA THR A 127 -7.91 -23.94 17.98
C THR A 127 -7.39 -24.54 16.68
N ILE A 128 -6.56 -25.58 16.78
CA ILE A 128 -5.81 -26.13 15.65
C ILE A 128 -6.01 -27.65 15.63
N ALA A 129 -6.49 -28.17 14.50
CA ALA A 129 -6.45 -29.60 14.23
C ALA A 129 -5.08 -29.94 13.63
N SER A 130 -4.30 -30.75 14.33
CA SER A 130 -3.18 -31.47 13.73
C SER A 130 -3.72 -32.72 13.04
N SER A 131 -3.41 -32.94 11.77
CA SER A 131 -3.66 -34.24 11.13
C SER A 131 -2.34 -34.97 10.90
N VAL A 132 -2.25 -36.19 11.43
CA VAL A 132 -1.25 -37.18 10.99
C VAL A 132 -1.94 -38.27 10.13
N SER A 133 -3.28 -38.26 10.08
CA SER A 133 -4.13 -39.10 9.23
C SER A 133 -5.56 -38.54 9.22
N PRO A 134 -6.31 -38.61 8.10
CA PRO A 134 -7.71 -38.19 8.06
C PRO A 134 -8.66 -38.90 9.05
N ALA A 135 -8.21 -39.98 9.68
CA ALA A 135 -8.99 -40.75 10.67
C ALA A 135 -8.87 -40.23 12.11
N ASN A 136 -7.78 -39.54 12.47
CA ASN A 136 -7.51 -39.02 13.81
C ASN A 136 -6.94 -37.60 13.71
N PHE A 137 -7.66 -36.62 14.24
CA PHE A 137 -7.19 -35.25 14.40
C PHE A 137 -6.88 -34.99 15.89
N ASP A 138 -5.64 -34.61 16.18
CA ASP A 138 -5.25 -34.15 17.50
C ASP A 138 -5.51 -32.63 17.58
N GLU A 139 -6.59 -32.25 18.26
CA GLU A 139 -6.89 -30.84 18.53
C GLU A 139 -6.00 -30.28 19.65
N TYR A 140 -5.34 -29.16 19.37
CA TYR A 140 -4.58 -28.39 20.36
C TYR A 140 -4.87 -26.90 20.24
N LYS A 141 -4.45 -26.13 21.24
CA LYS A 141 -4.66 -24.67 21.30
C LYS A 141 -3.34 -23.93 21.45
N ILE A 142 -3.18 -22.83 20.73
CA ILE A 142 -2.13 -21.82 20.93
C ILE A 142 -2.79 -20.52 21.37
N SER A 143 -2.20 -19.80 22.31
CA SER A 143 -2.61 -18.44 22.68
C SER A 143 -1.62 -17.41 22.15
N THR A 144 -2.09 -16.24 21.75
CA THR A 144 -1.23 -15.18 21.22
C THR A 144 -1.78 -13.78 21.48
N SER A 145 -0.92 -12.76 21.44
CA SER A 145 -1.35 -11.35 21.45
C SER A 145 -1.81 -10.88 20.06
N LYS A 146 -1.23 -11.39 18.98
CA LYS A 146 -1.45 -10.89 17.61
C LYS A 146 -1.76 -12.03 16.64
N LEU A 147 -2.63 -11.75 15.68
CA LEU A 147 -3.02 -12.71 14.65
C LEU A 147 -2.86 -12.10 13.27
N ILE A 148 -2.06 -12.76 12.41
CA ILE A 148 -2.10 -12.54 10.96
C ILE A 148 -2.94 -13.66 10.35
N VAL A 149 -3.97 -13.31 9.57
CA VAL A 149 -4.75 -14.28 8.77
C VAL A 149 -4.39 -14.07 7.30
N ALA A 150 -3.79 -15.10 6.71
CA ALA A 150 -3.18 -15.10 5.37
C ALA A 150 -3.62 -16.33 4.57
N THR A 151 -4.86 -16.80 4.79
CA THR A 151 -5.40 -18.06 4.24
C THR A 151 -5.58 -18.07 2.73
N GLY A 152 -5.59 -16.89 2.09
CA GLY A 152 -5.84 -16.71 0.66
C GLY A 152 -7.31 -16.88 0.26
N LEU A 153 -7.63 -16.42 -0.95
CA LEU A 153 -8.99 -16.48 -1.53
C LEU A 153 -9.24 -17.77 -2.36
N THR A 154 -8.22 -18.62 -2.53
CA THR A 154 -8.23 -19.79 -3.43
C THR A 154 -7.77 -21.07 -2.72
N SER A 155 -8.27 -21.27 -1.50
CA SER A 155 -7.88 -22.37 -0.59
C SER A 155 -9.01 -23.34 -0.26
N GLU A 156 -10.23 -22.83 -0.08
CA GLU A 156 -11.44 -23.64 0.15
C GLU A 156 -12.22 -23.82 -1.16
N ALA A 157 -12.31 -25.06 -1.63
CA ALA A 157 -12.98 -25.41 -2.88
C ALA A 157 -14.48 -25.08 -2.82
N PHE A 158 -15.02 -24.51 -3.89
CA PHE A 158 -16.46 -24.42 -4.09
C PHE A 158 -16.94 -25.56 -4.98
N VAL A 159 -17.30 -26.70 -4.37
CA VAL A 159 -18.04 -27.77 -5.04
C VAL A 159 -19.53 -27.50 -4.87
N PRO A 160 -20.30 -27.30 -5.96
CA PRO A 160 -21.74 -27.05 -5.88
C PRO A 160 -22.52 -28.31 -5.53
N SER A 161 -23.73 -28.14 -4.98
CA SER A 161 -24.69 -29.24 -4.88
C SER A 161 -25.18 -29.59 -6.29
N LEU A 162 -24.96 -30.83 -6.74
CA LEU A 162 -25.47 -31.35 -8.02
C LEU A 162 -26.46 -32.49 -7.75
N PRO A 163 -27.72 -32.41 -8.21
CA PRO A 163 -28.71 -33.46 -7.97
C PRO A 163 -28.23 -34.81 -8.53
N GLY A 164 -28.31 -35.88 -7.74
CA GLY A 164 -27.88 -37.22 -8.16
C GLY A 164 -26.41 -37.55 -7.88
N THR A 165 -25.66 -36.66 -7.21
CA THR A 165 -24.23 -36.91 -6.84
C THR A 165 -24.08 -38.19 -6.01
N GLU A 166 -25.01 -38.47 -5.13
CA GLU A 166 -25.07 -39.69 -4.30
C GLU A 166 -25.29 -40.99 -5.11
N ASN A 167 -25.69 -40.87 -6.38
CA ASN A 167 -25.86 -41.95 -7.35
C ASN A 167 -24.84 -41.87 -8.50
N PHE A 168 -23.78 -41.06 -8.37
CA PHE A 168 -22.72 -40.92 -9.36
C PHE A 168 -21.52 -41.83 -9.00
N ALA A 169 -21.08 -42.65 -9.95
CA ALA A 169 -20.12 -43.75 -9.72
C ALA A 169 -18.74 -43.52 -10.37
N ALA A 170 -18.58 -42.47 -11.17
CA ALA A 170 -17.26 -41.96 -11.56
C ALA A 170 -16.71 -41.04 -10.45
N PRO A 171 -15.37 -40.94 -10.26
CA PRO A 171 -14.78 -39.98 -9.33
C PRO A 171 -15.22 -38.55 -9.65
N LEU A 172 -15.72 -37.83 -8.65
CA LEU A 172 -16.08 -36.41 -8.74
C LEU A 172 -15.28 -35.64 -7.69
N PHE A 173 -14.43 -34.73 -8.15
CA PHE A 173 -13.49 -33.99 -7.31
C PHE A 173 -13.30 -32.54 -7.80
N HIS A 174 -12.82 -31.66 -6.93
CA HIS A 174 -12.47 -30.28 -7.32
C HIS A 174 -11.09 -30.22 -7.98
N ALA A 175 -10.84 -29.24 -8.84
CA ALA A 175 -9.51 -28.99 -9.42
C ALA A 175 -8.40 -28.71 -8.36
N LYS A 176 -8.75 -28.54 -7.08
CA LYS A 176 -7.83 -28.54 -5.93
C LYS A 176 -7.23 -29.94 -5.67
N GLU A 177 -8.04 -30.98 -5.83
CA GLU A 177 -7.73 -32.38 -5.52
C GLU A 177 -7.15 -33.15 -6.71
N PHE A 178 -7.00 -32.53 -7.89
CA PHE A 178 -6.43 -33.17 -9.08
C PHE A 178 -5.06 -33.84 -8.87
N PRO A 179 -4.13 -33.33 -8.01
CA PRO A 179 -2.91 -34.05 -7.65
C PRO A 179 -3.14 -35.45 -7.03
N ASN A 180 -4.27 -35.65 -6.35
CA ASN A 180 -4.68 -36.94 -5.77
C ASN A 180 -5.33 -37.88 -6.80
N HIS A 181 -5.58 -37.39 -8.02
CA HIS A 181 -6.29 -38.07 -9.10
C HIS A 181 -5.50 -38.07 -10.42
N LEU A 182 -4.17 -37.95 -10.37
CA LEU A 182 -3.32 -37.97 -11.55
C LEU A 182 -3.32 -39.33 -12.28
N ASP A 183 -3.74 -40.41 -11.62
CA ASP A 183 -4.00 -41.72 -12.22
C ASP A 183 -5.09 -41.66 -13.31
N THR A 184 -6.01 -40.69 -13.23
CA THR A 184 -7.02 -40.45 -14.29
C THR A 184 -6.40 -39.98 -15.60
N LEU A 185 -5.17 -39.44 -15.61
CA LEU A 185 -4.42 -39.11 -16.84
C LEU A 185 -3.88 -40.34 -17.58
N GLU A 186 -3.98 -41.54 -16.98
CA GLU A 186 -3.58 -42.82 -17.59
C GLU A 186 -4.76 -43.80 -17.73
N THR A 187 -5.75 -43.71 -16.85
CA THR A 187 -6.87 -44.68 -16.78
C THR A 187 -8.16 -44.20 -17.47
N ALA A 188 -8.43 -42.89 -17.51
CA ALA A 188 -9.64 -42.36 -18.15
C ALA A 188 -9.50 -42.30 -19.67
N LYS A 189 -10.60 -42.50 -20.39
CA LYS A 189 -10.70 -42.34 -21.85
C LYS A 189 -11.51 -41.11 -22.23
N LYS A 190 -12.43 -40.71 -21.36
CA LYS A 190 -13.27 -39.51 -21.47
C LYS A 190 -13.51 -38.90 -20.10
N VAL A 191 -13.35 -37.60 -19.97
CA VAL A 191 -13.52 -36.85 -18.71
C VAL A 191 -14.44 -35.66 -18.90
N CYS A 192 -15.13 -35.29 -17.83
CA CYS A 192 -16.04 -34.17 -17.82
C CYS A 192 -15.40 -33.03 -17.01
N VAL A 193 -15.26 -31.84 -17.61
CA VAL A 193 -14.70 -30.66 -16.94
C VAL A 193 -15.78 -29.59 -16.80
N PHE A 194 -16.02 -29.11 -15.58
CA PHE A 194 -17.13 -28.18 -15.29
C PHE A 194 -16.61 -26.84 -14.77
N GLY A 195 -16.76 -25.77 -15.55
CA GLY A 195 -16.27 -24.43 -15.23
C GLY A 195 -16.00 -23.60 -16.48
N GLY A 196 -15.85 -22.29 -16.36
CA GLY A 196 -15.61 -21.38 -17.50
C GLY A 196 -14.30 -20.58 -17.45
N ALA A 197 -13.49 -20.71 -16.40
CA ALA A 197 -12.32 -19.86 -16.13
C ALA A 197 -10.98 -20.63 -16.25
N LYS A 198 -9.84 -20.00 -15.91
CA LYS A 198 -8.48 -20.57 -16.06
C LYS A 198 -8.36 -22.02 -15.63
N SER A 199 -8.88 -22.38 -14.45
CA SER A 199 -8.81 -23.75 -13.95
C SER A 199 -9.49 -24.78 -14.86
N SER A 200 -10.59 -24.44 -15.56
CA SER A 200 -11.19 -25.37 -16.53
C SER A 200 -10.40 -25.45 -17.84
N TYR A 201 -9.74 -24.37 -18.29
CA TYR A 201 -8.76 -24.44 -19.38
C TYR A 201 -7.59 -25.37 -18.99
N ASP A 202 -7.07 -25.24 -17.77
CA ASP A 202 -5.97 -26.05 -17.25
C ASP A 202 -6.32 -27.55 -17.16
N MET A 203 -7.49 -27.89 -16.61
CA MET A 203 -7.95 -29.28 -16.58
C MET A 203 -8.21 -29.83 -17.99
N ALA A 204 -8.92 -29.08 -18.84
CA ALA A 204 -9.20 -29.51 -20.21
C ALA A 204 -7.92 -29.75 -21.02
N TYR A 205 -6.92 -28.87 -20.87
CA TYR A 205 -5.60 -29.06 -21.49
C TYR A 205 -4.85 -30.27 -20.91
N ALA A 206 -4.86 -30.47 -19.60
CA ALA A 206 -4.14 -31.58 -18.95
C ALA A 206 -4.59 -32.96 -19.47
N TYR A 207 -5.89 -33.18 -19.66
CA TYR A 207 -6.42 -34.41 -20.24
C TYR A 207 -6.28 -34.46 -21.77
N ALA A 208 -6.65 -33.39 -22.49
CA ALA A 208 -6.64 -33.40 -23.95
C ALA A 208 -5.22 -33.50 -24.54
N SER A 209 -4.19 -32.98 -23.86
CA SER A 209 -2.79 -33.16 -24.23
C SER A 209 -2.27 -34.61 -24.06
N LYS A 210 -2.99 -35.46 -23.31
CA LYS A 210 -2.80 -36.92 -23.25
C LYS A 210 -3.62 -37.68 -24.31
N GLY A 211 -4.45 -36.99 -25.10
CA GLY A 211 -5.37 -37.60 -26.06
C GLY A 211 -6.66 -38.16 -25.44
N ILE A 212 -6.94 -37.86 -24.16
CA ILE A 212 -8.18 -38.21 -23.47
C ILE A 212 -9.28 -37.25 -23.93
N HIS A 213 -10.48 -37.75 -24.23
CA HIS A 213 -11.58 -36.88 -24.67
C HIS A 213 -12.10 -36.02 -23.50
N VAL A 214 -12.42 -34.76 -23.76
CA VAL A 214 -12.91 -33.83 -22.74
C VAL A 214 -14.27 -33.26 -23.13
N ASP A 215 -15.30 -33.64 -22.38
CA ASP A 215 -16.62 -33.02 -22.41
C ASP A 215 -16.61 -31.81 -21.45
N TRP A 216 -16.42 -30.60 -21.98
CA TRP A 216 -16.26 -29.37 -21.21
C TRP A 216 -17.58 -28.60 -21.08
N ILE A 217 -18.18 -28.61 -19.89
CA ILE A 217 -19.45 -27.96 -19.58
C ILE A 217 -19.24 -26.51 -19.09
N ILE A 218 -19.94 -25.57 -19.73
CA ILE A 218 -20.07 -24.18 -19.31
C ILE A 218 -21.56 -23.85 -19.12
N ARG A 219 -21.94 -23.40 -17.92
CA ARG A 219 -23.33 -23.09 -17.55
C ARG A 219 -23.97 -22.02 -18.42
N GLU A 220 -25.15 -22.28 -18.95
CA GLU A 220 -25.96 -21.25 -19.65
C GLU A 220 -26.51 -20.19 -18.68
N SER A 221 -26.72 -20.55 -17.40
CA SER A 221 -27.03 -19.61 -16.31
C SER A 221 -25.80 -19.14 -15.52
N GLY A 222 -24.59 -19.34 -16.06
CA GLY A 222 -23.35 -18.79 -15.54
C GLY A 222 -22.97 -17.43 -16.15
N HIS A 223 -21.72 -17.01 -15.93
CA HIS A 223 -21.12 -15.82 -16.54
C HIS A 223 -20.50 -16.09 -17.93
N GLY A 224 -20.52 -17.34 -18.40
CA GLY A 224 -19.96 -17.77 -19.68
C GLY A 224 -18.46 -18.12 -19.63
N PRO A 225 -17.82 -18.23 -20.80
CA PRO A 225 -16.37 -18.42 -20.92
C PRO A 225 -15.60 -17.18 -20.43
N GLY A 226 -14.51 -17.43 -19.70
CA GLY A 226 -13.53 -16.41 -19.34
C GLY A 226 -12.73 -15.90 -20.53
N TRP A 227 -12.19 -14.70 -20.37
CA TRP A 227 -11.36 -14.01 -21.36
C TRP A 227 -9.92 -14.51 -21.29
N MET A 228 -9.42 -15.02 -22.42
CA MET A 228 -8.02 -15.43 -22.57
C MET A 228 -7.25 -14.33 -23.33
N SER A 229 -6.41 -13.60 -22.62
CA SER A 229 -5.72 -12.36 -23.01
C SER A 229 -4.28 -12.37 -22.50
N GLU A 230 -3.38 -11.62 -23.13
CA GLU A 230 -2.14 -11.20 -22.47
C GLU A 230 -2.47 -10.30 -21.26
N SER A 231 -1.63 -10.32 -20.22
CA SER A 231 -1.95 -9.80 -18.87
C SER A 231 -2.27 -8.29 -18.87
N PRO A 232 -3.56 -7.86 -18.75
CA PRO A 232 -3.99 -6.48 -19.03
C PRO A 232 -4.48 -5.76 -17.77
N CYS A 233 -4.17 -4.47 -17.68
CA CYS A 233 -3.52 -4.10 -16.44
C CYS A 233 -3.49 -2.58 -16.17
N ILE A 234 -3.75 -2.13 -14.91
CA ILE A 234 -3.63 -0.74 -14.38
C ILE A 234 -3.44 -0.63 -12.81
N TYR A 235 -2.21 -0.39 -12.31
CA TYR A 235 -1.79 -0.10 -10.90
C TYR A 235 -2.70 0.95 -10.28
N GLY A 236 -2.85 1.01 -8.95
CA GLY A 236 -3.42 2.19 -8.28
C GLY A 236 -2.52 3.43 -8.43
N ASP A 237 -2.94 4.57 -7.87
CA ASP A 237 -2.26 5.88 -8.01
C ASP A 237 -0.82 5.94 -7.48
N TYR A 238 -0.32 4.84 -6.89
CA TYR A 238 1.10 4.58 -6.63
C TYR A 238 1.98 4.59 -7.90
N ASP A 239 1.38 4.47 -9.10
CA ASP A 239 2.09 4.66 -10.38
C ASP A 239 2.34 6.13 -10.75
N GLY A 240 1.74 7.09 -10.03
CA GLY A 240 1.87 8.52 -10.28
C GLY A 240 0.92 9.09 -11.35
N TYR A 241 0.07 8.27 -11.97
CA TYR A 241 -0.79 8.69 -13.09
C TYR A 241 -2.24 9.04 -12.70
N GLY A 242 -2.49 9.33 -11.41
CA GLY A 242 -3.83 9.63 -10.88
C GLY A 242 -4.57 10.74 -11.63
N THR A 243 -3.89 11.80 -12.07
CA THR A 243 -4.48 12.89 -12.87
C THR A 243 -4.93 12.41 -14.26
N ILE A 244 -4.13 11.57 -14.93
CA ILE A 244 -4.48 10.98 -16.24
C ILE A 244 -5.68 10.05 -16.08
N ARG A 245 -5.70 9.24 -15.01
CA ARG A 245 -6.82 8.35 -14.66
C ARG A 245 -8.10 9.13 -14.37
N SER A 246 -8.02 10.18 -13.56
CA SER A 246 -9.14 11.09 -13.28
C SER A 246 -9.72 11.69 -14.57
N TRP A 247 -8.85 12.06 -15.53
CA TRP A 247 -9.29 12.50 -16.86
C TRP A 247 -9.92 11.37 -17.70
N LEU A 248 -9.29 10.20 -17.76
CA LEU A 248 -9.73 9.03 -18.53
C LEU A 248 -11.09 8.51 -18.09
N HIS A 249 -11.34 8.35 -16.79
CA HIS A 249 -12.60 7.76 -16.29
C HIS A 249 -13.63 8.84 -15.90
N GLY A 250 -13.19 10.03 -15.50
CA GLY A 250 -14.06 11.15 -15.09
C GLY A 250 -14.62 11.98 -16.24
N THR A 251 -13.88 12.19 -17.35
CA THR A 251 -14.36 12.98 -18.49
C THR A 251 -15.03 12.13 -19.58
N THR A 252 -15.94 12.73 -20.35
CA THR A 252 -16.59 12.04 -21.49
C THR A 252 -15.62 11.77 -22.63
N ALA A 253 -14.64 12.66 -22.86
CA ALA A 253 -13.60 12.47 -23.87
C ALA A 253 -12.65 11.34 -23.47
N GLY A 254 -12.17 11.34 -22.21
CA GLY A 254 -11.39 10.26 -21.64
C GLY A 254 -12.09 8.91 -21.73
N ARG A 255 -13.37 8.84 -21.35
CA ARG A 255 -14.16 7.61 -21.45
C ARG A 255 -14.29 7.12 -22.89
N TRP A 256 -14.41 8.01 -23.87
CA TRP A 256 -14.40 7.61 -25.28
C TRP A 256 -13.07 6.94 -25.69
N PHE A 257 -11.92 7.41 -25.18
CA PHE A 257 -10.64 6.73 -25.40
C PHE A 257 -10.55 5.37 -24.69
N VAL A 258 -10.99 5.28 -23.43
CA VAL A 258 -11.09 4.01 -22.68
C VAL A 258 -11.98 3.01 -23.42
N ASP A 259 -13.14 3.45 -23.91
CA ASP A 259 -14.08 2.64 -24.66
C ASP A 259 -13.48 2.14 -25.98
N LYS A 260 -12.78 3.01 -26.73
CA LYS A 260 -12.10 2.61 -27.98
C LYS A 260 -10.91 1.69 -27.75
N TYR A 261 -10.13 1.90 -26.68
CA TYR A 261 -9.07 0.99 -26.27
C TYR A 261 -9.64 -0.41 -26.01
N TRP A 262 -10.62 -0.51 -25.11
CA TRP A 262 -11.21 -1.79 -24.77
C TRP A 262 -11.95 -2.42 -25.96
N GLU A 263 -12.71 -1.68 -26.77
CA GLU A 263 -13.30 -2.21 -28.01
C GLU A 263 -12.27 -2.82 -28.96
N ASN A 264 -11.14 -2.13 -29.18
CA ASN A 264 -10.06 -2.62 -30.04
C ASN A 264 -9.40 -3.88 -29.46
N SER A 265 -9.02 -3.88 -28.18
CA SER A 265 -8.44 -5.07 -27.51
C SER A 265 -9.41 -6.25 -27.52
N ASN A 266 -10.70 -6.02 -27.30
CA ASN A 266 -11.75 -7.06 -27.42
C ASN A 266 -11.79 -7.67 -28.83
N ALA A 267 -11.62 -6.87 -29.89
CA ALA A 267 -11.62 -7.32 -31.27
C ALA A 267 -10.33 -8.07 -31.62
N GLU A 268 -9.18 -7.56 -31.19
CA GLU A 268 -7.86 -8.15 -31.39
C GLU A 268 -7.73 -9.52 -30.72
N ILE A 269 -8.08 -9.64 -29.44
CA ILE A 269 -8.09 -10.93 -28.71
C ILE A 269 -9.01 -11.95 -29.41
N LYS A 270 -10.18 -11.51 -29.91
CA LYS A 270 -11.12 -12.38 -30.64
C LYS A 270 -10.58 -12.82 -32.01
N MET A 271 -9.77 -11.99 -32.66
CA MET A 271 -9.07 -12.28 -33.92
C MET A 271 -7.90 -13.24 -33.69
N VAL A 272 -7.04 -12.98 -32.70
CA VAL A 272 -5.86 -13.80 -32.36
C VAL A 272 -6.27 -15.22 -31.94
N ASN A 273 -7.27 -15.35 -31.05
CA ASN A 273 -7.80 -16.66 -30.64
C ASN A 273 -8.67 -17.32 -31.74
N ASN A 274 -9.02 -16.60 -32.81
CA ASN A 274 -9.83 -17.05 -33.94
C ASN A 274 -11.07 -17.86 -33.53
N TYR A 275 -11.84 -17.36 -32.56
CA TYR A 275 -12.96 -18.11 -31.97
C TYR A 275 -13.98 -18.56 -33.02
N ASP A 276 -14.29 -17.71 -34.01
CA ASP A 276 -15.29 -18.01 -35.05
C ASP A 276 -14.80 -19.02 -36.11
N GLY A 277 -13.54 -19.45 -36.06
CA GLY A 277 -12.94 -20.36 -37.04
C GLY A 277 -13.36 -21.84 -36.92
N HIS A 278 -14.01 -22.26 -35.84
CA HIS A 278 -14.51 -23.62 -35.63
C HIS A 278 -15.75 -23.63 -34.70
N PRO A 279 -16.75 -24.53 -34.89
CA PRO A 279 -17.94 -24.56 -34.05
C PRO A 279 -17.65 -24.71 -32.54
N GLU A 280 -16.62 -25.49 -32.18
CA GLU A 280 -16.23 -25.66 -30.77
C GLU A 280 -15.54 -24.42 -30.19
N THR A 281 -14.67 -23.75 -30.96
CA THR A 281 -14.00 -22.52 -30.50
C THR A 281 -14.99 -21.36 -30.38
N ALA A 282 -16.04 -21.33 -31.23
CA ALA A 282 -17.07 -20.30 -31.19
C ALA A 282 -17.87 -20.31 -29.87
N LYS A 283 -18.01 -21.49 -29.23
CA LYS A 283 -18.64 -21.65 -27.90
C LYS A 283 -17.82 -21.02 -26.77
N LEU A 284 -16.50 -20.89 -26.93
CA LEU A 284 -15.61 -20.26 -25.96
C LEU A 284 -15.51 -18.73 -26.12
N LYS A 285 -16.23 -18.13 -27.07
CA LYS A 285 -16.26 -16.68 -27.28
C LYS A 285 -16.91 -15.99 -26.06
N PRO A 286 -16.20 -15.10 -25.32
CA PRO A 286 -16.74 -14.51 -24.09
C PRO A 286 -17.99 -13.65 -24.31
N TRP A 287 -18.95 -13.72 -23.38
CA TRP A 287 -20.29 -13.14 -23.52
C TRP A 287 -20.36 -11.65 -23.14
N SER A 288 -19.49 -11.21 -22.22
CA SER A 288 -19.30 -9.80 -21.83
C SER A 288 -18.03 -9.21 -22.45
N ASN A 289 -17.93 -7.88 -22.51
CA ASN A 289 -16.71 -7.14 -22.85
C ASN A 289 -15.66 -7.32 -21.73
N SER A 290 -14.38 -7.46 -22.09
CA SER A 290 -13.26 -7.68 -21.15
C SER A 290 -13.17 -6.66 -20.01
N PHE A 291 -13.60 -5.41 -20.23
CA PHE A 291 -13.69 -4.36 -19.21
C PHE A 291 -14.63 -4.69 -18.04
N PHE A 292 -15.64 -5.55 -18.27
CA PHE A 292 -16.68 -5.91 -17.30
C PHE A 292 -16.53 -7.34 -16.76
N VAL A 293 -15.32 -7.92 -16.84
CA VAL A 293 -14.96 -9.17 -16.16
C VAL A 293 -13.73 -8.94 -15.28
N GLY A 294 -13.64 -9.70 -14.18
CA GLY A 294 -12.57 -9.56 -13.18
C GLY A 294 -11.54 -10.65 -13.23
N SER A 295 -11.53 -11.49 -12.19
CA SER A 295 -10.79 -12.77 -12.10
C SER A 295 -11.03 -13.76 -13.26
N MET A 296 -11.95 -13.46 -14.18
CA MET A 296 -12.15 -14.20 -15.43
C MET A 296 -11.31 -13.66 -16.61
N LEU A 297 -10.49 -12.62 -16.41
CA LEU A 297 -9.32 -12.33 -17.26
C LEU A 297 -8.21 -13.32 -16.90
N SER A 298 -7.62 -13.98 -17.90
CA SER A 298 -6.61 -15.03 -17.73
C SER A 298 -5.80 -15.22 -19.00
N ILE A 299 -4.75 -16.05 -18.97
CA ILE A 299 -3.80 -16.20 -20.08
C ILE A 299 -3.64 -17.67 -20.46
N LEU A 300 -3.37 -17.96 -21.74
CA LEU A 300 -2.96 -19.28 -22.20
C LEU A 300 -1.44 -19.42 -22.04
N ASN A 301 -1.01 -20.22 -21.07
CA ASN A 301 0.41 -20.48 -20.77
C ASN A 301 0.83 -21.95 -21.00
N HIS A 302 0.00 -22.69 -21.75
CA HIS A 302 0.22 -24.08 -22.16
C HIS A 302 1.38 -24.23 -23.17
N ASP A 303 1.92 -25.45 -23.29
CA ASP A 303 3.02 -25.75 -24.24
C ASP A 303 2.55 -25.93 -25.69
N THR A 304 1.23 -26.08 -25.91
CA THR A 304 0.60 -26.17 -27.24
C THR A 304 -0.73 -25.42 -27.25
N ASP A 305 -1.20 -24.99 -28.43
CA ASP A 305 -2.48 -24.30 -28.59
C ASP A 305 -3.66 -25.21 -28.18
N ILE A 306 -4.43 -24.81 -27.17
CA ILE A 306 -5.64 -25.54 -26.75
C ILE A 306 -6.73 -25.49 -27.83
N PHE A 307 -6.80 -24.43 -28.65
CA PHE A 307 -7.79 -24.32 -29.71
C PHE A 307 -7.54 -25.34 -30.83
N GLU A 308 -6.31 -25.77 -31.06
CA GLU A 308 -6.00 -26.92 -31.93
C GLU A 308 -6.60 -28.23 -31.40
N LEU A 309 -6.71 -28.42 -30.08
CA LEU A 309 -7.33 -29.60 -29.47
C LEU A 309 -8.87 -29.58 -29.61
N LEU A 310 -9.48 -28.39 -29.58
CA LEU A 310 -10.90 -28.19 -29.94
C LEU A 310 -11.14 -28.45 -31.44
N ARG A 311 -10.31 -27.90 -32.34
CA ARG A 311 -10.39 -28.11 -33.80
C ARG A 311 -10.24 -29.59 -34.19
N LYS A 312 -9.45 -30.35 -33.42
CA LYS A 312 -9.25 -31.80 -33.61
C LYS A 312 -10.35 -32.68 -32.98
N GLY A 313 -11.32 -32.10 -32.27
CA GLY A 313 -12.40 -32.85 -31.61
C GLY A 313 -11.93 -33.66 -30.40
N VAL A 314 -10.77 -33.33 -29.81
CA VAL A 314 -10.33 -33.92 -28.53
C VAL A 314 -11.10 -33.29 -27.36
N ILE A 315 -11.46 -32.01 -27.51
CA ILE A 315 -12.29 -31.26 -26.57
C ILE A 315 -13.62 -30.90 -27.25
N SER A 316 -14.73 -31.30 -26.63
CA SER A 316 -16.11 -30.91 -26.99
C SER A 316 -16.64 -29.93 -25.95
N VAL A 317 -17.19 -28.79 -26.37
CA VAL A 317 -17.71 -27.77 -25.45
C VAL A 317 -19.25 -27.82 -25.40
N HIS A 318 -19.82 -27.82 -24.20
CA HIS A 318 -21.26 -27.92 -23.98
C HIS A 318 -21.75 -26.69 -23.21
N ILE A 319 -22.58 -25.87 -23.86
CA ILE A 319 -23.25 -24.73 -23.22
C ILE A 319 -24.59 -25.20 -22.68
N GLY A 320 -24.68 -25.40 -21.36
CA GLY A 320 -25.86 -25.96 -20.70
C GLY A 320 -25.67 -26.06 -19.19
N ASP A 321 -26.77 -26.08 -18.45
CA ASP A 321 -26.77 -26.29 -17.01
C ASP A 321 -26.92 -27.80 -16.70
N ILE A 322 -26.27 -28.27 -15.63
CA ILE A 322 -26.41 -29.65 -15.17
C ILE A 322 -27.78 -29.82 -14.52
N VAL A 323 -28.58 -30.76 -15.03
CA VAL A 323 -29.91 -31.07 -14.51
C VAL A 323 -29.82 -32.15 -13.42
N ASN A 324 -29.06 -33.22 -13.68
CA ASN A 324 -28.67 -34.22 -12.69
C ASN A 324 -27.49 -35.08 -13.16
N LEU A 325 -26.91 -35.80 -12.19
CA LEU A 325 -25.97 -36.89 -12.36
C LEU A 325 -26.70 -38.23 -12.22
N SER A 326 -26.27 -39.26 -12.94
CA SER A 326 -26.81 -40.63 -12.80
C SER A 326 -25.83 -41.70 -13.31
N ALA A 327 -25.41 -42.61 -12.42
CA ALA A 327 -24.33 -43.58 -12.67
C ALA A 327 -23.05 -42.87 -13.16
N ASN A 328 -22.68 -43.03 -14.44
CA ASN A 328 -21.54 -42.33 -15.05
C ASN A 328 -21.98 -41.25 -16.06
N THR A 329 -23.22 -40.75 -15.95
CA THR A 329 -23.81 -39.81 -16.93
C THR A 329 -24.14 -38.46 -16.28
N VAL A 330 -23.73 -37.39 -16.95
CA VAL A 330 -24.14 -36.01 -16.68
C VAL A 330 -25.24 -35.64 -17.68
N ASN A 331 -26.41 -35.23 -17.19
CA ASN A 331 -27.54 -34.83 -18.04
C ASN A 331 -27.67 -33.30 -18.04
N LEU A 332 -27.71 -32.68 -19.22
CA LEU A 332 -27.72 -31.23 -19.39
C LEU A 332 -29.09 -30.66 -19.81
N SER A 333 -29.29 -29.37 -19.54
CA SER A 333 -30.51 -28.61 -19.86
C SER A 333 -30.80 -28.50 -21.37
N ASN A 334 -29.77 -28.62 -22.20
CA ASN A 334 -29.88 -28.65 -23.67
C ASN A 334 -30.31 -30.03 -24.22
N GLY A 335 -30.36 -31.06 -23.37
CA GLY A 335 -30.70 -32.45 -23.74
C GLY A 335 -29.51 -33.40 -23.88
N ASP A 336 -28.27 -32.91 -23.80
CA ASP A 336 -27.07 -33.74 -23.90
C ASP A 336 -26.94 -34.72 -22.72
N LYS A 337 -26.31 -35.87 -23.00
CA LYS A 337 -26.04 -36.93 -22.02
C LYS A 337 -24.58 -37.37 -22.12
N ILE A 338 -23.74 -36.71 -21.36
CA ILE A 338 -22.29 -36.92 -21.33
C ILE A 338 -22.01 -38.12 -20.43
N GLN A 339 -21.51 -39.23 -20.99
CA GLN A 339 -20.96 -40.32 -20.18
C GLN A 339 -19.49 -40.04 -19.89
N THR A 340 -19.05 -40.17 -18.63
CA THR A 340 -17.68 -39.83 -18.23
C THR A 340 -17.04 -40.88 -17.32
N ASP A 341 -15.71 -40.96 -17.38
CA ASP A 341 -14.91 -41.83 -16.52
C ASP A 341 -14.42 -41.08 -15.26
N ALA A 342 -14.36 -39.74 -15.29
CA ALA A 342 -14.09 -38.87 -14.14
C ALA A 342 -14.67 -37.45 -14.35
N PHE A 343 -15.13 -36.81 -13.29
CA PHE A 343 -15.74 -35.47 -13.29
C PHE A 343 -14.88 -34.49 -12.48
N VAL A 344 -14.41 -33.41 -13.12
CA VAL A 344 -13.59 -32.38 -12.48
C VAL A 344 -14.35 -31.06 -12.36
N CYS A 345 -14.70 -30.72 -11.12
CA CYS A 345 -15.25 -29.42 -10.76
C CYS A 345 -14.13 -28.36 -10.78
N ALA A 346 -14.10 -27.51 -11.80
CA ALA A 346 -13.28 -26.30 -11.87
C ALA A 346 -14.13 -25.06 -11.53
N THR A 347 -14.93 -25.18 -10.46
CA THR A 347 -16.09 -24.34 -10.13
C THR A 347 -15.78 -23.14 -9.23
N GLY A 348 -14.54 -23.02 -8.74
CA GLY A 348 -14.05 -21.85 -8.02
C GLY A 348 -13.85 -22.08 -6.53
N TRP A 349 -13.97 -21.02 -5.73
CA TRP A 349 -13.50 -21.01 -4.35
C TRP A 349 -14.48 -20.26 -3.44
N LYS A 350 -14.52 -20.63 -2.15
CA LYS A 350 -15.31 -19.90 -1.14
C LYS A 350 -14.58 -18.61 -0.76
N HIS A 351 -15.27 -17.48 -0.81
CA HIS A 351 -14.70 -16.14 -0.57
C HIS A 351 -14.59 -15.74 0.93
N ILE A 352 -14.61 -16.72 1.85
CA ILE A 352 -14.58 -16.53 3.30
C ILE A 352 -13.42 -17.38 3.87
N PRO A 353 -12.69 -16.94 4.91
CA PRO A 353 -11.66 -17.76 5.55
C PRO A 353 -12.15 -19.15 6.00
N PRO A 354 -11.28 -20.19 5.95
CA PRO A 354 -11.50 -21.51 6.55
C PRO A 354 -11.40 -21.50 8.09
N LEU A 355 -11.89 -20.45 8.75
CA LEU A 355 -11.59 -20.13 10.14
C LEU A 355 -12.83 -19.51 10.81
N GLU A 356 -13.36 -20.14 11.86
CA GLU A 356 -14.47 -19.57 12.64
C GLU A 356 -13.94 -18.54 13.64
N PHE A 357 -14.42 -17.29 13.57
CA PHE A 357 -14.08 -16.26 14.56
C PHE A 357 -15.09 -16.27 15.71
N LEU A 358 -14.59 -16.27 16.94
CA LEU A 358 -15.38 -16.35 18.17
C LEU A 358 -15.13 -15.12 19.07
N PRO A 359 -16.14 -14.59 19.77
CA PRO A 359 -17.55 -15.02 19.78
C PRO A 359 -18.24 -14.78 18.43
N LYS A 360 -19.29 -15.55 18.13
CA LYS A 360 -20.05 -15.40 16.88
C LYS A 360 -20.68 -14.01 16.81
N GLY A 361 -20.65 -13.39 15.62
CA GLY A 361 -21.09 -12.00 15.43
C GLY A 361 -20.04 -10.94 15.75
N ILE A 362 -18.78 -11.31 16.03
CA ILE A 362 -17.69 -10.33 16.17
C ILE A 362 -17.42 -9.61 14.84
N ASP A 363 -17.68 -8.30 14.77
CA ASP A 363 -17.38 -7.50 13.58
C ASP A 363 -15.86 -7.30 13.43
N LEU A 364 -15.31 -8.05 12.48
CA LEU A 364 -13.90 -7.99 12.06
C LEU A 364 -13.73 -7.27 10.72
N GLY A 365 -14.78 -6.66 10.18
CA GLY A 365 -14.82 -6.17 8.79
C GLY A 365 -14.69 -7.29 7.76
N LEU A 366 -15.03 -8.53 8.12
CA LEU A 366 -15.04 -9.71 7.25
C LEU A 366 -16.45 -9.99 6.74
N PRO A 367 -16.62 -10.58 5.54
CA PRO A 367 -17.92 -10.96 5.00
C PRO A 367 -18.70 -11.90 5.92
N HIS A 368 -19.90 -11.47 6.29
CA HIS A 368 -20.85 -12.19 7.11
C HIS A 368 -22.28 -11.91 6.61
N THR A 369 -23.25 -12.70 7.06
CA THR A 369 -24.67 -12.46 6.77
C THR A 369 -25.17 -11.27 7.60
N PRO A 370 -25.75 -10.22 7.00
CA PRO A 370 -26.24 -9.05 7.73
C PRO A 370 -27.45 -9.40 8.62
N GLU A 371 -27.62 -8.65 9.71
CA GLU A 371 -28.78 -8.83 10.59
C GLU A 371 -30.07 -8.23 9.99
N PRO A 372 -31.26 -8.81 10.24
CA PRO A 372 -32.50 -8.34 9.63
C PRO A 372 -32.96 -6.97 10.19
N GLY A 373 -32.62 -5.90 9.48
CA GLY A 373 -33.21 -4.57 9.73
C GLY A 373 -32.27 -3.37 9.65
N GLU A 374 -30.97 -3.56 9.42
CA GLU A 374 -30.04 -2.43 9.26
C GLU A 374 -30.17 -1.76 7.87
N PRO A 375 -30.52 -0.46 7.79
CA PRO A 375 -30.39 0.32 6.57
C PRO A 375 -28.95 0.86 6.48
N ASP A 376 -28.08 0.13 5.79
CA ASP A 376 -26.66 0.50 5.75
C ASP A 376 -26.37 1.68 4.80
N ALA A 377 -26.55 2.88 5.35
CA ALA A 377 -26.24 4.15 4.71
C ALA A 377 -24.74 4.37 4.44
N LEU A 378 -23.83 3.49 4.88
CA LEU A 378 -22.43 3.50 4.45
C LEU A 378 -22.26 2.75 3.12
N ILE A 379 -23.06 1.71 2.85
CA ILE A 379 -23.08 1.03 1.55
C ILE A 379 -23.66 1.96 0.49
N GLU A 380 -24.81 2.57 0.74
CA GLU A 380 -25.46 3.49 -0.21
C GLU A 380 -24.54 4.67 -0.55
N ARG A 381 -23.96 5.33 0.47
CA ARG A 381 -22.97 6.41 0.31
C ARG A 381 -21.70 5.96 -0.42
N ALA A 382 -21.22 4.75 -0.17
CA ALA A 382 -20.06 4.21 -0.87
C ALA A 382 -20.38 3.94 -2.35
N ASP A 383 -21.53 3.35 -2.67
CA ASP A 383 -21.96 3.14 -4.05
C ASP A 383 -22.18 4.49 -4.78
N GLU A 384 -22.73 5.51 -4.11
CA GLU A 384 -22.79 6.87 -4.65
C GLU A 384 -21.38 7.45 -4.97
N GLU A 385 -20.42 7.36 -4.05
CA GLU A 385 -19.04 7.82 -4.24
C GLU A 385 -18.35 7.07 -5.40
N ILE A 386 -18.53 5.76 -5.46
CA ILE A 386 -18.00 4.85 -6.49
C ILE A 386 -18.57 5.23 -7.87
N LEU A 387 -19.90 5.38 -7.98
CA LEU A 387 -20.57 5.74 -9.23
C LEU A 387 -20.29 7.19 -9.63
N ALA A 388 -20.08 8.11 -8.68
CA ALA A 388 -19.70 9.49 -8.95
C ALA A 388 -18.30 9.58 -9.57
N ARG A 389 -17.30 8.93 -8.96
CA ARG A 389 -15.92 8.90 -9.47
C ARG A 389 -15.78 8.12 -10.78
N PHE A 390 -16.57 7.07 -10.98
CA PHE A 390 -16.47 6.20 -12.15
C PHE A 390 -17.84 5.98 -12.84
N PRO A 391 -18.33 6.97 -13.60
CA PRO A 391 -19.69 6.95 -14.14
C PRO A 391 -20.05 5.72 -14.99
N ARG A 392 -19.06 5.09 -15.63
CA ARG A 392 -19.19 3.89 -16.45
C ARG A 392 -19.74 2.67 -15.68
N LEU A 393 -19.70 2.67 -14.35
CA LEU A 393 -20.32 1.62 -13.53
C LEU A 393 -21.85 1.68 -13.46
N ARG A 394 -22.49 2.79 -13.84
CA ARG A 394 -23.97 2.87 -13.86
C ARG A 394 -24.57 1.93 -14.90
N ASP A 395 -23.92 1.82 -16.06
CA ASP A 395 -24.43 1.15 -17.25
C ASP A 395 -23.79 -0.25 -17.47
N GLN A 396 -23.62 -1.02 -16.39
CA GLN A 396 -22.99 -2.34 -16.44
C GLN A 396 -23.82 -3.34 -17.29
N PRO A 397 -23.22 -3.99 -18.31
CA PRO A 397 -23.93 -4.91 -19.19
C PRO A 397 -24.23 -6.24 -18.48
N ILE A 398 -25.49 -6.68 -18.55
CA ILE A 398 -25.92 -7.99 -18.02
C ILE A 398 -25.31 -9.10 -18.89
N SER A 399 -24.31 -9.82 -18.37
CA SER A 399 -23.56 -10.86 -19.10
C SER A 399 -24.40 -12.08 -19.52
N SER A 400 -25.45 -12.42 -18.76
CA SER A 400 -26.48 -13.37 -19.20
C SER A 400 -27.83 -13.04 -18.56
N LYS A 401 -28.88 -12.94 -19.38
CA LYS A 401 -30.28 -12.83 -18.89
C LYS A 401 -30.79 -14.12 -18.23
N LYS A 402 -30.04 -15.22 -18.34
CA LYS A 402 -30.30 -16.49 -17.66
C LYS A 402 -29.54 -16.63 -16.33
N ALA A 403 -28.68 -15.67 -15.96
CA ALA A 403 -27.75 -15.79 -14.83
C ALA A 403 -28.43 -16.17 -13.51
N LYS A 404 -27.88 -17.19 -12.84
CA LYS A 404 -28.34 -17.70 -11.53
C LYS A 404 -27.12 -18.15 -10.69
N SER A 405 -27.18 -17.94 -9.38
CA SER A 405 -26.29 -18.61 -8.42
C SER A 405 -26.44 -20.13 -8.50
N MET A 406 -25.41 -20.90 -8.14
CA MET A 406 -25.56 -22.36 -7.95
C MET A 406 -26.08 -22.68 -6.56
N GLU A 407 -26.77 -23.81 -6.41
CA GLU A 407 -27.16 -24.35 -5.12
C GLU A 407 -25.91 -24.64 -4.25
N GLY A 408 -25.94 -24.22 -2.98
CA GLY A 408 -24.77 -24.21 -2.10
C GLY A 408 -23.90 -22.96 -2.18
N THR A 409 -24.15 -22.03 -3.13
CA THR A 409 -23.66 -20.64 -3.01
C THR A 409 -24.23 -20.04 -1.72
N PRO A 410 -23.45 -19.33 -0.87
CA PRO A 410 -23.97 -18.79 0.40
C PRO A 410 -25.26 -18.00 0.22
N GLU A 411 -26.33 -18.41 0.92
CA GLU A 411 -27.63 -17.75 0.82
C GLU A 411 -27.62 -16.41 1.58
N GLY A 412 -27.97 -15.34 0.85
CA GLY A 412 -27.98 -13.98 1.37
C GLY A 412 -26.90 -13.08 0.75
N LYS A 413 -27.16 -11.77 0.80
CA LYS A 413 -26.16 -10.75 0.45
C LYS A 413 -25.14 -10.69 1.59
N LEU A 414 -24.03 -11.42 1.46
CA LEU A 414 -22.89 -11.24 2.37
C LEU A 414 -22.42 -9.79 2.33
N GLU A 415 -22.08 -9.26 3.50
CA GLU A 415 -21.51 -7.91 3.61
C GLU A 415 -20.08 -7.86 3.05
N PRO A 416 -19.63 -6.72 2.50
CA PRO A 416 -18.32 -6.61 1.88
C PRO A 416 -17.20 -6.53 2.93
N PHE A 417 -15.95 -6.70 2.51
CA PHE A 417 -14.80 -6.42 3.37
C PHE A 417 -14.78 -4.96 3.83
N ARG A 418 -14.92 -4.73 5.14
CA ARG A 418 -14.84 -3.43 5.82
C ARG A 418 -13.47 -3.21 6.49
N LEU A 419 -12.42 -3.72 5.84
CA LEU A 419 -11.03 -3.67 6.32
C LEU A 419 -10.31 -2.41 5.82
N PHE A 420 -9.67 -1.68 6.73
CA PHE A 420 -8.80 -0.55 6.36
C PHE A 420 -7.65 -1.06 5.49
N ARG A 421 -7.58 -0.55 4.25
CA ARG A 421 -6.64 -0.98 3.19
C ARG A 421 -6.60 -2.49 2.95
N PHE A 422 -7.73 -3.21 3.11
CA PHE A 422 -7.80 -4.68 3.04
C PHE A 422 -6.86 -5.41 4.02
N MET A 423 -6.45 -4.75 5.12
CA MET A 423 -5.51 -5.30 6.11
C MET A 423 -6.02 -5.34 7.55
N VAL A 424 -6.76 -4.33 8.05
CA VAL A 424 -7.05 -4.20 9.50
C VAL A 424 -8.53 -3.93 9.79
N SER A 425 -9.09 -4.60 10.80
CA SER A 425 -10.45 -4.32 11.32
C SER A 425 -10.51 -2.94 11.98
N ALA A 426 -11.46 -2.11 11.56
CA ALA A 426 -11.72 -0.82 12.19
C ALA A 426 -12.24 -0.96 13.64
N GLN A 427 -13.05 -1.98 13.93
CA GLN A 427 -13.63 -2.18 15.26
C GLN A 427 -12.61 -2.62 16.30
N ILE A 428 -11.66 -3.50 15.94
CA ILE A 428 -10.59 -3.91 16.87
C ILE A 428 -9.75 -2.69 17.30
N HIS A 429 -9.51 -1.74 16.39
CA HIS A 429 -8.82 -0.49 16.72
C HIS A 429 -9.66 0.43 17.64
N ARG A 430 -11.00 0.47 17.48
CA ARG A 430 -11.88 1.14 18.45
C ARG A 430 -11.81 0.45 19.83
N ILE A 431 -11.98 -0.87 19.90
CA ILE A 431 -11.96 -1.66 21.15
C ILE A 431 -10.63 -1.49 21.91
N SER A 432 -9.49 -1.48 21.20
CA SER A 432 -8.16 -1.38 21.83
C SER A 432 -7.85 -0.04 22.49
N ARG A 433 -8.60 1.03 22.18
CA ARG A 433 -8.44 2.35 22.84
C ARG A 433 -9.23 2.50 24.14
N TYR A 434 -10.38 1.84 24.28
CA TYR A 434 -11.30 2.07 25.41
C TYR A 434 -11.02 1.21 26.66
N ARG A 435 -10.06 0.28 26.63
CA ARG A 435 -9.66 -0.52 27.80
C ARG A 435 -8.15 -0.47 28.05
N PHE A 436 -7.79 0.28 29.10
CA PHE A 436 -6.50 0.31 29.82
C PHE A 436 -5.24 0.79 29.08
N TYR A 437 -4.71 1.93 29.56
CA TYR A 437 -3.28 2.22 29.51
C TYR A 437 -2.51 1.11 30.26
N GLY A 438 -1.73 0.29 29.53
CA GLY A 438 -0.72 -0.59 30.13
C GLY A 438 -0.70 -2.07 29.69
N LEU A 439 -1.64 -2.54 28.86
CA LEU A 439 -1.65 -3.94 28.38
C LEU A 439 -1.52 -4.06 26.86
N HIS A 440 -1.22 -5.27 26.39
CA HIS A 440 -0.59 -5.51 25.08
C HIS A 440 -1.53 -5.27 23.88
N SER A 441 -0.93 -4.84 22.76
CA SER A 441 -1.64 -4.47 21.53
C SER A 441 -2.55 -5.57 20.99
N ILE A 442 -3.87 -5.33 21.03
CA ILE A 442 -4.84 -6.13 20.29
C ILE A 442 -4.64 -5.83 18.81
N SER A 443 -4.28 -6.84 18.01
CA SER A 443 -4.07 -6.66 16.58
C SER A 443 -4.45 -7.90 15.78
N LEU A 444 -5.41 -7.71 14.86
CA LEU A 444 -5.73 -8.64 13.79
C LEU A 444 -5.34 -7.97 12.47
N TYR A 445 -4.45 -8.61 11.73
CA TYR A 445 -4.10 -8.23 10.36
C TYR A 445 -4.61 -9.34 9.44
N VAL A 446 -5.62 -9.08 8.62
CA VAL A 446 -6.09 -10.04 7.62
C VAL A 446 -5.61 -9.57 6.26
N VAL A 447 -4.60 -10.23 5.70
CA VAL A 447 -3.93 -9.76 4.49
C VAL A 447 -4.64 -10.35 3.26
N TYR A 448 -5.52 -9.57 2.64
CA TYR A 448 -6.10 -9.87 1.33
C TYR A 448 -5.53 -8.96 0.25
N VAL A 449 -4.85 -9.54 -0.72
CA VAL A 449 -4.61 -8.89 -2.01
C VAL A 449 -4.76 -9.92 -3.13
N PRO A 450 -5.44 -9.60 -4.25
CA PRO A 450 -5.34 -10.39 -5.47
C PRO A 450 -4.07 -10.02 -6.27
N ILE A 451 -3.18 -11.01 -6.45
CA ILE A 451 -2.34 -11.19 -7.65
C ILE A 451 -1.39 -10.03 -8.06
N SER A 452 -0.56 -9.52 -7.15
CA SER A 452 0.81 -9.06 -7.48
C SER A 452 1.73 -9.30 -6.29
N SER A 453 3.03 -9.55 -6.50
CA SER A 453 4.01 -9.70 -5.40
C SER A 453 4.34 -8.36 -4.71
N THR A 454 4.34 -7.27 -5.49
CA THR A 454 4.65 -5.91 -5.06
C THR A 454 3.67 -5.32 -4.06
N LEU A 455 2.46 -5.88 -3.95
CA LEU A 455 1.47 -5.52 -2.93
C LEU A 455 1.48 -6.46 -1.71
N VAL A 456 2.29 -7.53 -1.69
CA VAL A 456 2.31 -8.54 -0.62
C VAL A 456 3.20 -8.16 0.56
N GLU A 457 4.05 -7.15 0.42
CA GLU A 457 4.92 -6.68 1.49
C GLU A 457 4.23 -5.57 2.31
N PRO A 458 3.55 -5.90 3.44
CA PRO A 458 3.06 -4.89 4.37
C PRO A 458 4.23 -3.99 4.80
N PRO A 459 4.16 -2.65 4.64
CA PRO A 459 5.32 -1.81 4.91
C PRO A 459 5.78 -1.95 6.36
N ARG A 460 7.10 -2.03 6.60
CA ARG A 460 7.70 -2.25 7.95
C ARG A 460 7.14 -1.36 9.08
N LYS A 461 6.56 -0.21 8.74
CA LYS A 461 5.89 0.74 9.64
C LYS A 461 4.60 0.21 10.30
N TRP A 462 4.03 -0.92 9.84
CA TRP A 462 2.71 -1.40 10.29
C TRP A 462 2.70 -2.40 11.47
N PHE A 463 3.85 -2.99 11.82
CA PHE A 463 3.96 -3.98 12.93
C PHE A 463 4.77 -3.48 14.15
N SER A 464 5.10 -2.19 14.22
CA SER A 464 5.91 -1.62 15.32
C SER A 464 5.12 -1.49 16.64
N SER A 465 5.76 -1.86 17.75
CA SER A 465 5.22 -1.77 19.12
C SER A 465 5.10 -0.30 19.60
N PRO A 466 4.17 0.08 20.51
CA PRO A 466 3.70 1.46 20.66
C PRO A 466 4.65 2.42 21.40
N ALA A 467 5.89 2.03 21.71
CA ALA A 467 6.87 2.91 22.35
C ALA A 467 7.32 4.10 21.46
N THR A 468 7.14 4.01 20.14
CA THR A 468 7.35 5.15 19.22
C THR A 468 6.22 5.26 18.19
N THR A 469 5.19 6.05 18.54
CA THR A 469 3.99 6.30 17.73
C THR A 469 4.31 6.90 16.35
N LYS A 470 4.44 6.06 15.30
CA LYS A 470 4.72 6.51 13.92
C LYS A 470 3.80 5.95 12.82
N VAL A 471 2.82 5.12 13.17
CA VAL A 471 1.59 4.91 12.39
C VAL A 471 0.42 4.79 13.38
N GLN A 472 -0.62 5.59 13.19
CA GLN A 472 -1.94 5.37 13.78
C GLN A 472 -2.94 5.16 12.64
N ILE A 473 -3.97 4.35 12.86
CA ILE A 473 -5.15 4.40 11.99
C ILE A 473 -5.86 5.74 12.29
N PRO A 474 -6.25 6.52 11.27
CA PRO A 474 -6.97 7.77 11.47
C PRO A 474 -8.20 7.59 12.37
N GLU A 475 -8.53 8.65 13.11
CA GLU A 475 -9.67 8.63 14.00
C GLU A 475 -10.98 8.63 13.20
N LEU A 476 -11.62 7.47 13.11
CA LEU A 476 -13.03 7.35 12.76
C LEU A 476 -13.85 7.90 13.94
N ALA A 477 -13.88 9.23 14.05
CA ALA A 477 -14.77 9.96 14.93
C ALA A 477 -16.22 9.75 14.48
N ASP A 478 -17.16 9.83 15.42
CA ASP A 478 -18.59 9.84 15.10
C ASP A 478 -18.99 11.27 14.65
N THR A 479 -18.64 11.60 13.41
CA THR A 479 -19.03 12.85 12.72
C THR A 479 -20.01 12.54 11.60
N GLU A 480 -21.09 13.31 11.51
CA GLU A 480 -22.16 13.09 10.51
C GLU A 480 -21.64 13.34 9.07
N ASP A 481 -20.68 14.26 8.92
CA ASP A 481 -19.80 14.38 7.76
C ASP A 481 -18.55 13.49 7.89
N PRO A 482 -18.11 12.81 6.82
CA PRO A 482 -16.81 12.15 6.81
C PRO A 482 -15.66 13.18 6.83
N PRO A 483 -14.48 12.84 7.39
CA PRO A 483 -13.28 13.58 7.03
C PRO A 483 -13.11 13.47 5.51
N ALA A 484 -13.06 14.61 4.82
CA ALA A 484 -12.98 14.63 3.37
C ALA A 484 -11.83 13.74 2.89
N TYR A 485 -12.11 12.85 1.93
CA TYR A 485 -11.06 12.11 1.23
C TYR A 485 -10.27 13.10 0.38
N THR A 486 -9.28 13.76 0.99
CA THR A 486 -8.26 14.49 0.26
C THR A 486 -7.46 13.48 -0.55
N PRO A 487 -7.40 13.61 -1.89
CA PRO A 487 -6.28 13.07 -2.63
C PRO A 487 -4.99 13.66 -2.04
N TYR A 488 -3.85 13.00 -2.24
CA TYR A 488 -2.58 13.70 -2.13
C TYR A 488 -2.47 14.67 -3.31
N ASP A 489 -2.96 15.89 -3.06
CA ASP A 489 -2.99 17.11 -3.87
C ASP A 489 -3.74 17.06 -5.21
N THR A 490 -4.64 18.02 -5.41
CA THR A 490 -5.17 18.42 -6.72
C THR A 490 -5.57 19.91 -6.69
N PRO A 491 -4.61 20.85 -6.81
CA PRO A 491 -4.86 22.28 -6.60
C PRO A 491 -5.43 22.98 -7.84
N ALA A 492 -6.65 22.63 -8.26
CA ALA A 492 -7.26 23.24 -9.46
C ALA A 492 -8.80 23.34 -9.45
N GLN A 493 -9.36 24.30 -8.70
CA GLN A 493 -10.39 25.21 -9.26
C GLN A 493 -10.70 26.43 -8.37
N SER A 494 -10.71 27.60 -9.03
CA SER A 494 -11.31 28.88 -8.60
C SER A 494 -11.22 29.28 -7.12
N ILE A 495 -10.12 29.96 -6.75
CA ILE A 495 -10.13 30.86 -5.58
C ILE A 495 -11.06 32.05 -5.88
N VAL A 496 -12.18 32.16 -5.15
CA VAL A 496 -12.87 33.45 -4.97
C VAL A 496 -11.96 34.31 -4.11
N SER A 497 -11.68 35.55 -4.54
CA SER A 497 -10.67 36.41 -3.92
C SER A 497 -11.03 36.80 -2.48
N VAL A 498 -10.48 36.08 -1.50
CA VAL A 498 -10.41 36.52 -0.11
C VAL A 498 -9.14 37.34 0.05
N ALA A 499 -9.28 38.59 0.49
CA ALA A 499 -8.15 39.50 0.70
C ALA A 499 -7.22 38.98 1.83
N PRO A 500 -5.91 39.29 1.80
CA PRO A 500 -5.02 38.95 2.90
C PRO A 500 -5.48 39.62 4.22
N PRO A 501 -5.27 38.98 5.38
CA PRO A 501 -5.70 39.52 6.67
C PRO A 501 -4.96 40.82 7.01
N ASP A 502 -5.72 41.86 7.32
CA ASP A 502 -5.21 43.20 7.63
C ASP A 502 -4.71 43.30 9.08
N PHE A 503 -3.38 43.33 9.24
CA PHE A 503 -2.70 43.46 10.52
C PHE A 503 -2.70 44.87 11.13
N SER A 504 -3.41 45.86 10.55
CA SER A 504 -3.49 47.22 11.08
C SER A 504 -4.45 47.40 12.29
N SER A 505 -5.24 46.38 12.63
CA SER A 505 -6.33 46.49 13.62
C SER A 505 -5.93 46.08 15.05
N LEU A 506 -5.28 47.00 15.79
CA LEU A 506 -5.11 46.91 17.24
C LEU A 506 -6.36 47.41 18.00
N PRO A 507 -7.08 46.57 18.78
CA PRO A 507 -8.14 47.02 19.67
C PRO A 507 -7.55 47.63 20.95
N SER A 508 -7.95 48.84 21.29
CA SER A 508 -7.54 49.50 22.53
C SER A 508 -8.27 48.96 23.76
N SER A 509 -7.50 48.53 24.76
CA SER A 509 -7.85 48.50 26.20
C SER A 509 -9.18 47.86 26.63
N SER A 510 -9.12 46.60 27.06
CA SER A 510 -9.98 46.09 28.14
C SER A 510 -9.25 45.00 28.95
N SER A 511 -9.61 44.85 30.23
CA SER A 511 -8.88 44.02 31.21
C SER A 511 -9.28 42.53 31.17
N PRO A 512 -8.40 41.60 31.59
CA PRO A 512 -8.53 40.18 31.25
C PRO A 512 -9.36 39.35 32.25
N SER A 513 -9.83 38.19 31.78
CA SER A 513 -10.22 37.07 32.64
C SER A 513 -9.92 35.71 31.99
N ASN A 514 -9.59 34.72 32.83
CA ASN A 514 -9.54 33.28 32.54
C ASN A 514 -8.51 32.77 31.50
N ILE A 515 -7.23 32.78 31.91
CA ILE A 515 -6.23 31.76 31.50
C ILE A 515 -5.91 30.93 32.76
N PRO A 516 -5.80 29.58 32.70
CA PRO A 516 -5.49 28.75 33.87
C PRO A 516 -4.10 29.06 34.46
N SER A 517 -3.99 28.97 35.78
CA SER A 517 -2.94 29.65 36.55
C SER A 517 -1.81 28.74 37.04
N SER A 518 -0.60 28.88 36.48
CA SER A 518 0.67 28.57 37.16
C SER A 518 1.92 29.08 36.41
N ILE A 519 2.03 30.39 36.15
CA ILE A 519 3.30 31.00 35.75
C ILE A 519 4.11 31.32 37.02
N PRO A 520 5.35 30.82 37.19
CA PRO A 520 6.22 31.22 38.30
C PRO A 520 6.51 32.73 38.25
N SER A 521 6.58 33.39 39.41
CA SER A 521 6.87 34.82 39.50
C SER A 521 8.34 35.12 39.13
N SER A 522 8.60 35.23 37.83
CA SER A 522 9.88 35.70 37.29
C SER A 522 10.20 37.11 37.81
N ILE A 523 11.47 37.39 38.07
CA ILE A 523 11.91 38.71 38.54
C ILE A 523 11.94 39.65 37.31
N PRO A 524 11.14 40.74 37.29
CA PRO A 524 11.12 41.68 36.18
C PRO A 524 12.31 42.65 36.28
N ILE A 525 13.24 42.58 35.34
CA ILE A 525 14.32 43.55 35.20
C ILE A 525 13.84 44.65 34.24
N SER A 526 13.50 45.82 34.79
CA SER A 526 12.93 46.95 34.04
C SER A 526 13.95 47.80 33.28
N ASN A 527 15.25 47.58 33.51
CA ASN A 527 16.34 48.40 32.99
C ASN A 527 17.19 47.58 32.00
N PRO A 528 17.83 48.20 31.00
CA PRO A 528 18.68 47.50 30.05
C PRO A 528 19.90 46.88 30.73
N VAL A 529 20.12 45.58 30.50
CA VAL A 529 21.28 44.86 31.02
C VAL A 529 22.45 45.16 30.10
N SER A 530 23.40 45.98 30.56
CA SER A 530 24.60 46.35 29.79
C SER A 530 25.89 46.03 30.56
N SER A 531 26.89 45.51 29.86
CA SER A 531 28.15 45.06 30.47
C SER A 531 29.35 45.24 29.54
N SER A 532 30.50 45.63 30.11
CA SER A 532 31.81 45.60 29.43
C SER A 532 32.47 44.20 29.44
N ARG A 533 31.82 43.21 30.03
CA ARG A 533 32.24 41.80 30.12
C ARG A 533 31.12 40.90 29.59
N SER A 534 31.36 39.59 29.58
CA SER A 534 30.33 38.62 29.20
C SER A 534 29.12 38.69 30.14
N VAL A 535 27.92 38.47 29.59
CA VAL A 535 26.65 38.39 30.33
C VAL A 535 26.17 36.94 30.26
N SER A 536 25.83 36.35 31.40
CA SER A 536 25.27 34.99 31.50
C SER A 536 24.09 35.03 32.46
N LEU A 537 22.89 34.72 31.97
CA LEU A 537 21.64 34.81 32.75
C LEU A 537 20.85 33.52 32.62
N SER A 538 20.46 32.95 33.76
CA SER A 538 19.57 31.79 33.86
C SER A 538 18.22 32.24 34.42
N GLY A 539 17.11 31.76 33.84
CA GLY A 539 15.76 32.08 34.33
C GLY A 539 15.31 31.25 35.55
N PRO A 540 14.03 31.38 35.96
CA PRO A 540 12.97 32.16 35.31
C PRO A 540 13.15 33.68 35.46
N LEU A 541 13.41 34.37 34.33
CA LEU A 541 13.70 35.81 34.29
C LEU A 541 12.94 36.50 33.15
N ARG A 542 12.46 37.71 33.40
CA ARG A 542 11.89 38.59 32.37
C ARG A 542 12.60 39.94 32.35
N ILE A 543 13.17 40.30 31.21
CA ILE A 543 13.89 41.56 30.99
C ILE A 543 13.01 42.41 30.07
N LEU A 544 12.65 43.62 30.51
CA LEU A 544 11.68 44.51 29.83
C LEU A 544 12.34 45.53 28.89
N ASP A 545 13.64 45.37 28.64
CA ASP A 545 14.47 46.18 27.75
C ASP A 545 15.53 45.23 27.13
N SER A 546 16.60 45.79 26.59
CA SER A 546 17.69 45.16 25.86
C SER A 546 18.74 44.51 26.75
N VAL A 547 19.44 43.53 26.18
CA VAL A 547 20.64 42.90 26.76
C VAL A 547 21.84 43.20 25.87
N SER A 548 22.94 43.69 26.42
CA SER A 548 24.11 44.10 25.65
C SER A 548 25.44 43.79 26.36
N ALA A 549 26.41 43.28 25.62
CA ALA A 549 27.74 42.96 26.15
C ALA A 549 28.88 43.34 25.19
N SER A 550 29.96 43.88 25.73
CA SER A 550 31.26 44.04 25.04
C SER A 550 32.08 42.73 24.96
N SER A 551 31.46 41.61 25.32
CA SER A 551 31.91 40.24 25.10
C SER A 551 30.66 39.36 24.89
N SER A 552 30.71 38.06 25.16
CA SER A 552 29.62 37.14 24.84
C SER A 552 28.34 37.37 25.68
N VAL A 553 27.17 37.07 25.11
CA VAL A 553 25.90 36.96 25.83
C VAL A 553 25.43 35.51 25.84
N THR A 554 24.99 35.01 26.99
CA THR A 554 24.39 33.68 27.15
C THR A 554 23.09 33.79 27.96
N LEU A 555 21.97 33.33 27.42
CA LEU A 555 20.65 33.28 28.10
C LEU A 555 20.12 31.85 28.05
N TYR A 556 19.56 31.34 29.16
CA TYR A 556 19.12 29.95 29.25
C TYR A 556 18.14 29.64 30.41
N HIS A 557 17.42 28.52 30.33
CA HIS A 557 16.35 28.08 31.25
C HIS A 557 15.25 29.14 31.48
N HIS A 558 14.23 29.22 30.63
CA HIS A 558 13.06 30.12 30.81
C HIS A 558 13.42 31.62 30.92
N VAL A 559 14.10 32.18 29.91
CA VAL A 559 14.44 33.62 29.86
C VAL A 559 13.61 34.33 28.79
N THR A 560 12.92 35.41 29.16
CA THR A 560 12.22 36.30 28.23
C THR A 560 12.90 37.68 28.18
N VAL A 561 13.18 38.20 26.99
CA VAL A 561 13.72 39.54 26.77
C VAL A 561 12.81 40.28 25.78
N THR A 562 12.21 41.40 26.20
CA THR A 562 11.31 42.16 25.32
C THR A 562 12.05 43.13 24.39
N GLY A 563 13.31 43.44 24.70
CA GLY A 563 14.20 44.24 23.85
C GLY A 563 15.23 43.41 23.06
N PRO A 564 16.05 44.07 22.22
CA PRO A 564 17.07 43.39 21.43
C PRO A 564 18.27 42.89 22.26
N VAL A 565 18.86 41.77 21.84
CA VAL A 565 20.07 41.16 22.41
C VAL A 565 21.28 41.46 21.52
N LYS A 566 22.36 42.01 22.08
CA LYS A 566 23.54 42.51 21.33
C LYS A 566 24.87 42.05 21.94
N SER A 567 25.78 41.56 21.11
CA SER A 567 27.12 41.14 21.52
C SER A 567 28.19 41.56 20.50
N SER A 568 29.36 41.97 20.99
CA SER A 568 30.57 42.09 20.18
C SER A 568 31.39 40.79 20.08
N SER A 569 30.90 39.70 20.69
CA SER A 569 31.43 38.34 20.58
C SER A 569 30.26 37.37 20.33
N LYS A 570 30.25 36.14 20.89
CA LYS A 570 29.19 35.15 20.70
C LYS A 570 27.87 35.56 21.37
N VAL A 571 26.73 35.31 20.73
CA VAL A 571 25.44 35.13 21.42
C VAL A 571 25.12 33.64 21.50
N HIS A 572 24.66 33.16 22.65
CA HIS A 572 24.23 31.78 22.87
C HIS A 572 22.89 31.76 23.61
N LEU A 573 21.82 31.31 22.95
CA LEU A 573 20.49 31.19 23.54
C LEU A 573 20.12 29.71 23.53
N TYR A 574 19.84 29.10 24.68
CA TYR A 574 19.48 27.68 24.75
C TYR A 574 18.50 27.38 25.86
N ASP A 575 17.64 26.37 25.68
CA ASP A 575 16.68 25.87 26.69
C ASP A 575 15.64 26.92 27.18
N ASP A 576 14.49 26.97 26.49
CA ASP A 576 13.39 27.95 26.62
C ASP A 576 13.83 29.42 26.73
N VAL A 577 14.12 30.03 25.59
CA VAL A 577 14.50 31.45 25.51
C VAL A 577 13.66 32.18 24.48
N THR A 578 12.98 33.24 24.91
CA THR A 578 12.17 34.10 24.04
C THR A 578 12.75 35.52 23.97
N VAL A 579 12.96 36.04 22.77
CA VAL A 579 13.44 37.40 22.51
C VAL A 579 12.46 38.11 21.57
N GLU A 580 11.80 39.16 22.03
CA GLU A 580 10.76 39.89 21.28
C GLU A 580 11.36 40.92 20.28
N GLY A 581 12.69 40.98 20.14
CA GLY A 581 13.41 41.87 19.22
C GLY A 581 14.66 41.25 18.60
N ASP A 582 15.48 42.09 17.96
CA ASP A 582 16.71 41.67 17.24
C ASP A 582 17.70 40.86 18.09
N VAL A 583 18.36 39.87 17.49
CA VAL A 583 19.58 39.24 18.04
C VAL A 583 20.78 39.57 17.15
N LYS A 584 21.77 40.31 17.67
CA LYS A 584 22.89 40.86 16.86
C LYS A 584 24.25 40.54 17.46
N SER A 585 25.11 39.92 16.66
CA SER A 585 26.44 39.43 17.03
C SER A 585 27.53 39.93 16.06
N SER A 586 28.66 40.38 16.62
CA SER A 586 29.88 40.66 15.83
C SER A 586 30.81 39.45 15.70
N SER A 587 30.44 38.30 16.28
CA SER A 587 31.04 37.00 16.03
C SER A 587 29.93 36.02 15.60
N SER A 588 29.69 34.92 16.31
CA SER A 588 28.60 33.97 16.02
C SER A 588 27.31 34.19 16.84
N VAL A 589 26.19 33.67 16.33
CA VAL A 589 24.96 33.43 17.08
C VAL A 589 24.71 31.93 17.09
N VAL A 590 24.40 31.34 18.25
CA VAL A 590 24.00 29.94 18.38
C VAL A 590 22.68 29.88 19.14
N LEU A 591 21.69 29.21 18.57
CA LEU A 591 20.34 29.02 19.10
C LEU A 591 20.08 27.51 19.23
N ASP A 592 19.84 27.02 20.45
CA ASP A 592 19.63 25.59 20.72
C ASP A 592 18.31 25.37 21.47
N GLY A 593 17.30 24.86 20.74
CA GLY A 593 15.96 24.64 21.26
C GLY A 593 15.81 23.42 22.16
N GLY A 594 16.77 22.49 22.13
CA GLY A 594 16.60 21.14 22.68
C GLY A 594 15.54 20.30 21.94
N GLU A 595 15.21 19.14 22.53
CA GLU A 595 14.17 18.21 22.04
C GLU A 595 12.89 18.19 22.91
N GLU A 596 12.87 18.94 24.02
CA GLU A 596 11.72 19.02 24.94
C GLU A 596 10.97 20.36 24.83
N LYS A 597 9.82 20.49 25.51
CA LYS A 597 8.90 21.63 25.42
C LYS A 597 9.44 22.91 26.07
N GLY A 598 10.43 23.52 25.44
CA GLY A 598 10.97 24.84 25.75
C GLY A 598 11.12 25.65 24.46
N GLY A 599 12.22 25.40 23.73
CA GLY A 599 12.49 25.98 22.41
C GLY A 599 12.99 27.43 22.43
N VAL A 600 13.68 27.86 21.38
CA VAL A 600 14.16 29.24 21.25
C VAL A 600 13.28 30.02 20.27
N ARG A 601 12.74 31.17 20.70
CA ARG A 601 11.79 32.00 19.92
C ARG A 601 12.30 33.42 19.76
N ILE A 602 12.56 33.86 18.54
CA ILE A 602 13.03 35.22 18.23
C ILE A 602 12.00 35.92 17.33
N LEU A 603 11.42 37.02 17.79
CA LEU A 603 10.40 37.76 17.01
C LEU A 603 11.00 38.82 16.07
N GLY A 604 12.30 39.12 16.20
CA GLY A 604 13.04 40.03 15.33
C GLY A 604 14.18 39.37 14.54
N THR A 605 14.89 40.17 13.75
CA THR A 605 15.99 39.73 12.88
C THR A 605 17.19 39.18 13.67
N VAL A 606 17.70 38.01 13.26
CA VAL A 606 18.97 37.45 13.73
C VAL A 606 20.09 37.89 12.77
N LYS A 607 21.16 38.52 13.28
CA LYS A 607 22.32 38.93 12.46
C LYS A 607 23.66 38.59 13.11
N SER A 608 24.55 38.02 12.30
CA SER A 608 25.92 37.64 12.67
C SER A 608 26.94 38.19 11.67
N SER A 609 28.12 38.57 12.17
CA SER A 609 29.31 38.86 11.35
C SER A 609 30.19 37.62 11.06
N SER A 610 29.77 36.41 11.43
CA SER A 610 30.51 35.16 11.20
C SER A 610 29.57 33.98 10.92
N SER A 611 29.02 33.31 11.94
CA SER A 611 28.08 32.19 11.78
C SER A 611 26.76 32.38 12.54
N VAL A 612 25.68 31.86 11.97
CA VAL A 612 24.44 31.55 12.72
C VAL A 612 24.25 30.04 12.71
N GLU A 613 24.08 29.44 13.88
CA GLU A 613 23.83 28.01 14.06
C GLU A 613 22.54 27.83 14.87
N MET A 614 21.63 26.97 14.40
CA MET A 614 20.28 26.78 14.93
C MET A 614 19.96 25.29 14.99
N THR A 615 19.69 24.74 16.17
CA THR A 615 19.52 23.30 16.40
C THR A 615 18.31 23.02 17.28
N GLY A 616 17.58 21.93 17.02
CA GLY A 616 16.38 21.56 17.79
C GLY A 616 15.18 22.46 17.48
N ASP A 617 14.33 22.72 18.48
CA ASP A 617 13.12 23.54 18.35
C ASP A 617 13.42 25.06 18.35
N VAL A 618 13.64 25.65 17.18
CA VAL A 618 14.01 27.07 17.03
C VAL A 618 13.11 27.79 16.03
N TYR A 619 12.54 28.92 16.46
CA TYR A 619 11.58 29.72 15.70
C TYR A 619 12.08 31.15 15.57
N VAL A 620 12.29 31.64 14.36
CA VAL A 620 12.62 33.05 14.06
C VAL A 620 11.52 33.63 13.17
N GLN A 621 10.98 34.79 13.53
CA GLN A 621 9.89 35.41 12.78
C GLN A 621 10.37 36.22 11.57
N GLU A 622 11.49 36.94 11.67
CA GLU A 622 12.07 37.75 10.59
C GLU A 622 13.25 37.02 9.90
N ASP A 623 14.19 37.80 9.35
CA ASP A 623 15.36 37.34 8.61
C ASP A 623 16.48 36.77 9.49
N VAL A 624 17.30 35.90 8.90
CA VAL A 624 18.56 35.40 9.45
C VAL A 624 19.72 35.77 8.52
N LYS A 625 20.61 36.66 8.97
CA LYS A 625 21.65 37.29 8.13
C LYS A 625 23.06 36.97 8.63
N SER A 626 23.90 36.39 7.78
CA SER A 626 25.26 35.93 8.15
C SER A 626 26.30 36.22 7.07
N SER A 627 27.44 36.79 7.45
CA SER A 627 28.53 37.09 6.51
C SER A 627 29.53 35.94 6.28
N SER A 628 29.32 34.73 6.83
CA SER A 628 30.13 33.55 6.47
C SER A 628 29.39 32.21 6.45
N LYS A 629 28.61 31.87 7.48
CA LYS A 629 27.92 30.56 7.55
C LYS A 629 26.51 30.62 8.15
N VAL A 630 25.59 29.82 7.64
CA VAL A 630 24.33 29.46 8.32
C VAL A 630 24.23 27.95 8.45
N VAL A 631 23.79 27.46 9.62
CA VAL A 631 23.55 26.05 9.93
C VAL A 631 22.18 25.89 10.57
N LEU A 632 21.32 25.07 9.97
CA LEU A 632 19.96 24.78 10.45
C LEU A 632 19.81 23.26 10.62
N GLU A 633 19.77 22.76 11.86
CA GLU A 633 19.68 21.33 12.18
C GLU A 633 18.40 21.02 12.98
N GLY A 634 17.30 20.81 12.24
CA GLY A 634 16.02 20.28 12.76
C GLY A 634 16.06 18.77 13.01
N VAL A 635 17.13 18.31 13.66
CA VAL A 635 17.23 16.94 14.19
C VAL A 635 16.65 16.97 15.61
N GLY A 636 15.79 16.01 15.95
CA GLY A 636 15.02 16.04 17.20
C GLY A 636 13.81 16.98 17.16
N GLY A 637 14.04 18.26 16.82
CA GLY A 637 13.00 19.32 16.76
C GLY A 637 12.67 19.85 15.35
N LEU A 638 12.18 21.08 15.31
CA LEU A 638 11.87 21.87 14.11
C LEU A 638 12.61 23.22 14.13
N VAL A 639 13.40 23.50 13.09
CA VAL A 639 13.89 24.87 12.83
C VAL A 639 12.98 25.56 11.82
N ARG A 640 12.35 26.68 12.21
CA ARG A 640 11.45 27.46 11.36
C ARG A 640 11.84 28.93 11.30
N ILE A 641 11.95 29.48 10.09
CA ILE A 641 12.30 30.88 9.82
C ILE A 641 11.21 31.51 8.95
N GLY A 642 10.56 32.55 9.47
CA GLY A 642 9.45 33.24 8.84
C GLY A 642 9.83 34.20 7.72
N GLY A 643 11.08 34.69 7.69
CA GLY A 643 11.63 35.53 6.63
C GLY A 643 12.81 34.91 5.89
N LYS A 644 13.72 35.76 5.41
CA LYS A 644 14.85 35.40 4.54
C LYS A 644 16.10 34.98 5.32
N VAL A 645 16.65 33.82 4.98
CA VAL A 645 18.05 33.45 5.23
C VAL A 645 18.94 34.07 4.15
N ASP A 646 19.89 34.92 4.55
CA ASP A 646 20.85 35.60 3.66
C ASP A 646 22.28 35.30 4.12
N ALA A 647 23.02 34.52 3.33
CA ALA A 647 24.36 34.05 3.66
C ALA A 647 25.41 34.48 2.62
N SER A 648 26.38 35.30 3.05
CA SER A 648 27.54 35.68 2.21
C SER A 648 28.56 34.54 2.01
N GLY A 649 28.35 33.39 2.65
CA GLY A 649 29.10 32.16 2.45
C GLY A 649 28.16 30.94 2.43
N SER A 650 28.50 29.84 3.11
CA SER A 650 27.77 28.58 2.96
C SER A 650 26.53 28.43 3.86
N VAL A 651 25.54 27.68 3.36
CA VAL A 651 24.33 27.31 4.10
C VAL A 651 24.28 25.79 4.22
N SER A 652 24.05 25.28 5.43
CA SER A 652 23.94 23.85 5.73
C SER A 652 22.61 23.59 6.42
N ILE A 653 21.81 22.67 5.88
CA ILE A 653 20.43 22.39 6.33
C ILE A 653 20.27 20.88 6.52
N LYS A 654 19.72 20.46 7.66
CA LYS A 654 19.61 19.05 8.03
C LYS A 654 18.37 18.78 8.87
N GLY A 655 17.71 17.65 8.64
CA GLY A 655 16.49 17.28 9.37
C GLY A 655 15.29 18.16 8.99
N ARG A 656 14.33 18.37 9.90
CA ARG A 656 13.09 19.11 9.62
C ARG A 656 13.30 20.63 9.69
N VAL A 657 13.31 21.29 8.53
CA VAL A 657 13.54 22.72 8.42
C VAL A 657 12.51 23.39 7.49
N GLU A 658 11.93 24.50 7.93
CA GLU A 658 10.90 25.28 7.21
C GLU A 658 11.37 26.75 7.08
N VAL A 659 11.60 27.27 5.86
CA VAL A 659 12.11 28.63 5.63
C VAL A 659 11.36 29.32 4.47
N GLU A 660 11.00 30.60 4.61
CA GLU A 660 10.38 31.35 3.51
C GLU A 660 11.33 31.49 2.32
N LYS A 661 12.54 32.06 2.52
CA LYS A 661 13.53 32.23 1.45
C LYS A 661 14.95 31.94 1.91
N VAL A 662 15.74 31.28 1.05
CA VAL A 662 17.18 31.07 1.24
C VAL A 662 17.96 31.65 0.06
N GLU A 663 18.83 32.63 0.34
CA GLU A 663 19.84 33.13 -0.59
C GLU A 663 21.26 32.84 -0.08
N SER A 664 22.12 32.32 -0.96
CA SER A 664 23.53 32.06 -0.64
C SER A 664 24.46 32.44 -1.79
N SER A 665 25.58 33.11 -1.46
CA SER A 665 26.71 33.25 -2.38
C SER A 665 27.78 32.16 -2.26
N GLY A 666 27.72 31.31 -1.23
CA GLY A 666 28.54 30.11 -1.08
C GLY A 666 27.79 28.83 -1.45
N LYS A 667 28.34 27.68 -1.05
CA LYS A 667 27.71 26.38 -1.28
C LYS A 667 26.49 26.19 -0.37
N ILE A 668 25.37 25.74 -0.92
CA ILE A 668 24.24 25.20 -0.15
C ILE A 668 24.35 23.67 -0.06
N VAL A 669 24.13 23.11 1.13
CA VAL A 669 24.01 21.66 1.38
C VAL A 669 22.71 21.41 2.15
N ILE A 670 21.87 20.50 1.66
CA ILE A 670 20.60 20.11 2.28
C ILE A 670 20.58 18.58 2.45
N GLN A 671 20.37 18.11 3.68
CA GLN A 671 20.26 16.70 4.05
C GLN A 671 18.92 16.43 4.77
N SER A 672 17.88 16.15 3.99
CA SER A 672 16.58 15.70 4.48
C SER A 672 16.69 14.28 5.03
N LEU A 673 16.35 14.09 6.31
CA LEU A 673 16.35 12.77 6.94
C LEU A 673 15.01 12.06 6.70
N GLU A 674 14.97 10.72 6.82
CA GLU A 674 13.75 9.93 6.58
C GLU A 674 12.50 10.50 7.27
N LYS A 675 11.48 10.86 6.47
CA LYS A 675 10.17 11.38 6.91
C LYS A 675 10.22 12.82 7.47
N GLN A 676 11.35 13.49 7.46
CA GLN A 676 11.48 14.90 7.86
C GLN A 676 11.58 15.78 6.61
N LYS A 677 10.43 16.27 6.09
CA LYS A 677 10.42 17.22 4.97
C LYS A 677 11.26 18.47 5.30
N VAL A 678 12.07 18.88 4.33
CA VAL A 678 12.62 20.25 4.25
C VAL A 678 11.76 21.05 3.29
N VAL A 679 11.32 22.24 3.70
CA VAL A 679 10.39 23.08 2.92
C VAL A 679 10.92 24.50 2.75
N PHE A 680 10.95 24.96 1.51
CA PHE A 680 11.30 26.32 1.12
C PHE A 680 10.15 27.01 0.39
N GLY A 681 10.00 28.33 0.56
CA GLY A 681 9.33 29.16 -0.44
C GLY A 681 10.24 29.30 -1.66
N GLU A 682 11.37 29.97 -1.51
CA GLU A 682 12.35 30.25 -2.57
C GLU A 682 13.78 29.84 -2.18
N LEU A 683 14.55 29.35 -3.16
CA LEU A 683 15.94 28.89 -2.98
C LEU A 683 16.84 29.40 -4.12
N ASP A 684 17.71 30.36 -3.84
CA ASP A 684 18.72 30.89 -4.79
C ASP A 684 20.15 30.66 -4.28
N SER A 685 20.90 29.83 -5.02
CA SER A 685 22.35 29.68 -4.85
C SER A 685 23.11 30.31 -6.02
N ARG A 686 23.91 31.33 -5.69
CA ARG A 686 24.97 31.84 -6.57
C ARG A 686 26.25 30.98 -6.51
N GLY A 687 26.34 30.05 -5.56
CA GLY A 687 27.39 29.03 -5.47
C GLY A 687 26.96 27.67 -6.04
N GLY A 688 27.60 26.60 -5.56
CA GLY A 688 27.19 25.22 -5.85
C GLY A 688 26.11 24.72 -4.87
N MET A 689 25.43 23.64 -5.24
CA MET A 689 24.33 23.07 -4.44
C MET A 689 24.40 21.55 -4.38
N GLU A 690 24.17 20.99 -3.20
CA GLU A 690 24.07 19.54 -2.99
C GLU A 690 22.84 19.22 -2.12
N ILE A 691 21.94 18.40 -2.66
CA ILE A 691 20.67 18.01 -2.03
C ILE A 691 20.65 16.49 -1.86
N GLU A 692 20.28 16.04 -0.66
CA GLU A 692 20.14 14.64 -0.27
C GLU A 692 18.80 14.46 0.47
N GLY A 693 18.01 13.44 0.10
CA GLY A 693 16.66 13.20 0.63
C GLY A 693 15.54 13.99 -0.07
N ASP A 694 14.39 14.16 0.61
CA ASP A 694 13.16 14.75 0.07
C ASP A 694 13.05 16.26 0.38
N VAL A 695 12.97 17.11 -0.64
CA VAL A 695 12.91 18.58 -0.51
C VAL A 695 11.76 19.17 -1.32
N GLU A 696 11.04 20.12 -0.71
CA GLU A 696 9.87 20.81 -1.27
C GLU A 696 10.16 22.31 -1.45
N ILE A 697 9.88 22.87 -2.64
CA ILE A 697 10.09 24.28 -2.97
C ILE A 697 8.83 24.85 -3.62
N ARG A 698 8.24 25.88 -3.00
CA ARG A 698 6.86 26.34 -3.30
C ARG A 698 6.75 27.49 -4.29
N SER A 699 7.85 28.18 -4.57
CA SER A 699 7.93 29.27 -5.55
C SER A 699 9.10 28.98 -6.50
N GLU A 700 10.30 29.49 -6.23
CA GLU A 700 11.38 29.57 -7.22
C GLU A 700 12.65 28.82 -6.78
N PHE A 701 13.27 28.12 -7.74
CA PHE A 701 14.57 27.47 -7.62
C PHE A 701 15.59 28.08 -8.59
N LYS A 702 16.66 28.68 -8.05
CA LYS A 702 17.78 29.24 -8.81
C LYS A 702 19.12 28.62 -8.38
N ALA A 703 19.89 28.14 -9.34
CA ALA A 703 21.26 27.69 -9.13
C ALA A 703 22.19 28.18 -10.25
N SER A 704 23.19 28.98 -9.88
CA SER A 704 24.19 29.50 -10.83
C SER A 704 25.45 28.65 -10.93
N GLY A 705 25.78 27.86 -9.91
CA GLY A 705 26.89 26.90 -9.92
C GLY A 705 26.44 25.44 -10.06
N ASN A 706 27.38 24.51 -9.90
CA ASN A 706 27.13 23.07 -10.04
C ASN A 706 26.09 22.56 -9.03
N VAL A 707 25.09 21.83 -9.53
CA VAL A 707 24.03 21.18 -8.73
C VAL A 707 24.22 19.66 -8.69
N ARG A 708 23.99 19.05 -7.52
CA ARG A 708 23.88 17.59 -7.32
C ARG A 708 22.64 17.29 -6.47
N ILE A 709 21.82 16.31 -6.88
CA ILE A 709 20.59 15.90 -6.18
C ILE A 709 20.62 14.37 -6.01
N ILE A 710 20.32 13.89 -4.80
CA ILE A 710 20.24 12.47 -4.41
C ILE A 710 18.99 12.25 -3.55
N GLY A 711 17.83 12.15 -4.21
CA GLY A 711 16.53 12.11 -3.55
C GLY A 711 15.47 12.78 -4.41
N ARG A 712 14.33 13.14 -3.81
CA ARG A 712 13.24 13.82 -4.52
C ARG A 712 13.32 15.32 -4.31
N LEU A 713 13.46 16.08 -5.39
CA LEU A 713 13.25 17.52 -5.39
C LEU A 713 11.90 17.81 -6.06
N HIS A 714 10.99 18.43 -5.33
CA HIS A 714 9.71 18.94 -5.84
C HIS A 714 9.79 20.47 -5.91
N VAL A 715 9.52 21.06 -7.08
CA VAL A 715 9.46 22.51 -7.30
C VAL A 715 8.14 22.86 -7.97
N TYR A 716 7.35 23.73 -7.34
CA TYR A 716 6.01 24.13 -7.79
C TYR A 716 6.01 25.40 -8.68
N GLY A 717 7.18 25.87 -9.11
CA GLY A 717 7.36 27.06 -9.93
C GLY A 717 8.73 27.10 -10.61
N ASP A 718 9.20 28.29 -10.95
CA ASP A 718 10.36 28.49 -11.86
C ASP A 718 11.64 27.75 -11.42
N PHE A 719 12.20 26.97 -12.35
CA PHE A 719 13.44 26.19 -12.15
C PHE A 719 14.54 26.65 -13.11
N THR A 720 15.58 27.29 -12.57
CA THR A 720 16.71 27.84 -13.34
C THR A 720 18.05 27.27 -12.89
N VAL A 721 18.74 26.53 -13.78
CA VAL A 721 20.10 26.01 -13.55
C VAL A 721 21.04 26.48 -14.68
N LYS A 722 22.13 27.18 -14.34
CA LYS A 722 23.09 27.70 -15.35
C LYS A 722 24.26 26.77 -15.67
N ALA A 723 24.56 25.79 -14.80
CA ALA A 723 25.63 24.82 -15.01
C ALA A 723 25.27 23.45 -14.41
N MET A 724 25.05 22.46 -15.27
CA MET A 724 24.72 21.09 -14.88
C MET A 724 25.81 20.13 -15.38
N SER A 725 26.37 19.29 -14.50
CA SER A 725 27.43 18.36 -14.85
C SER A 725 26.86 17.05 -15.42
N LYS A 726 27.48 16.52 -16.49
CA LYS A 726 26.96 15.34 -17.23
C LYS A 726 26.80 14.06 -16.38
N SER A 727 27.43 13.97 -15.22
CA SER A 727 27.29 12.85 -14.28
C SER A 727 26.01 12.86 -13.44
N ALA A 728 25.20 13.93 -13.49
CA ALA A 728 24.00 14.06 -12.66
C ALA A 728 22.75 13.33 -13.20
N LEU A 729 22.71 12.98 -14.49
CA LEU A 729 21.51 12.49 -15.19
C LEU A 729 21.29 10.97 -15.15
N ALA A 730 22.08 10.21 -14.37
CA ALA A 730 22.17 8.76 -14.54
C ALA A 730 21.15 7.92 -13.72
N GLN A 731 20.60 8.42 -12.60
CA GLN A 731 19.87 7.56 -11.64
C GLN A 731 18.68 8.18 -10.88
N ASN A 732 18.40 9.49 -10.97
CA ASN A 732 17.43 10.16 -10.08
C ASN A 732 16.29 10.85 -10.83
N SER A 733 15.07 10.79 -10.29
CA SER A 733 13.86 11.41 -10.85
C SER A 733 13.68 12.86 -10.39
N LEU A 734 13.75 13.79 -11.35
CA LEU A 734 13.42 15.21 -11.17
C LEU A 734 11.96 15.44 -11.61
N TRP A 735 11.16 16.10 -10.77
CA TRP A 735 9.78 16.47 -11.10
C TRP A 735 9.64 17.99 -11.21
N MET A 736 8.99 18.45 -12.27
CA MET A 736 8.76 19.87 -12.58
C MET A 736 7.37 20.04 -13.19
N GLU A 737 6.54 20.90 -12.61
CA GLU A 737 5.38 21.48 -13.29
C GLU A 737 5.83 22.74 -14.04
N LYS A 738 5.15 23.13 -15.13
CA LYS A 738 5.69 24.11 -16.08
C LYS A 738 4.63 25.05 -16.67
N ASP A 739 4.90 26.35 -16.56
CA ASP A 739 4.52 27.37 -17.56
C ASP A 739 5.75 27.75 -18.45
N ASP A 740 5.53 28.39 -19.59
CA ASP A 740 6.53 28.47 -20.68
C ASP A 740 7.88 29.12 -20.30
N THR A 741 9.00 28.47 -20.58
CA THR A 741 9.66 28.58 -21.91
C THR A 741 10.66 27.43 -22.19
N TRP A 742 11.34 27.42 -23.34
CA TRP A 742 12.21 26.34 -23.82
C TRP A 742 13.56 26.86 -24.36
N GLU A 743 14.66 26.10 -24.18
CA GLU A 743 15.50 25.62 -25.30
C GLU A 743 16.66 24.69 -24.87
N LEU A 744 16.77 23.52 -25.51
CA LEU A 744 18.02 22.97 -26.05
C LEU A 744 17.69 21.75 -26.95
N ARG A 745 18.33 21.65 -28.12
CA ARG A 745 18.06 20.58 -29.11
C ARG A 745 19.22 19.58 -29.22
N ALA A 746 18.88 18.30 -29.34
CA ALA A 746 19.68 17.28 -30.01
C ALA A 746 18.72 16.31 -30.72
N HIS A 747 19.12 15.75 -31.86
CA HIS A 747 18.28 14.93 -32.74
C HIS A 747 18.67 13.44 -32.69
N ASP A 748 17.73 12.60 -33.12
CA ASP A 748 17.91 11.23 -33.63
C ASP A 748 18.53 10.16 -32.71
N ILE A 749 17.67 9.44 -31.97
CA ILE A 749 17.68 7.97 -31.92
C ILE A 749 16.25 7.49 -32.22
N VAL A 750 16.10 6.38 -32.95
CA VAL A 750 14.82 5.90 -33.49
C VAL A 750 14.46 4.53 -32.89
N SER A 751 13.16 4.33 -32.65
CA SER A 751 12.43 3.06 -32.41
C SER A 751 12.91 2.11 -31.29
N GLU A 752 12.03 1.88 -30.30
CA GLU A 752 11.43 0.55 -30.05
C GLU A 752 10.15 0.68 -29.19
N PHE A 753 9.34 -0.39 -29.10
CA PHE A 753 8.02 -0.43 -28.42
C PHE A 753 8.14 -0.88 -26.94
N GLY A 754 7.18 -0.53 -26.07
CA GLY A 754 7.05 -1.12 -24.73
C GLY A 754 5.83 -0.65 -23.91
N TYR A 755 4.98 -1.60 -23.47
CA TYR A 755 3.86 -1.44 -22.51
C TYR A 755 4.36 -1.49 -21.03
N ASN A 756 3.47 -1.29 -20.02
CA ASN A 756 3.34 -2.15 -18.80
C ASN A 756 2.49 -1.59 -17.62
N ASN A 757 2.09 -2.39 -16.60
CA ASN A 757 1.12 -3.55 -16.51
C ASN A 757 1.14 -4.30 -15.12
N GLN A 758 0.23 -4.15 -14.10
CA GLN A 758 -0.77 -3.10 -13.77
C GLN A 758 -1.59 -3.43 -12.37
N PRO A 759 -2.78 -4.11 -12.25
CA PRO A 759 -3.99 -3.76 -11.41
C PRO A 759 -4.49 -4.60 -10.18
N ALA A 760 -5.57 -4.14 -9.51
CA ALA A 760 -6.55 -4.83 -8.61
C ALA A 760 -7.80 -3.92 -8.28
N PHE A 761 -9.03 -4.27 -7.83
CA PHE A 761 -10.02 -5.40 -7.90
C PHE A 761 -11.26 -5.07 -6.96
N GLU A 762 -12.48 -5.67 -6.93
CA GLU A 762 -13.17 -6.69 -7.78
C GLU A 762 -14.71 -6.44 -8.03
N ARG A 763 -15.45 -5.60 -7.25
CA ARG A 763 -16.72 -4.93 -7.73
C ARG A 763 -16.50 -3.45 -8.00
N ARG A 764 -15.67 -2.83 -7.17
CA ARG A 764 -14.94 -1.59 -7.44
C ARG A 764 -13.88 -1.85 -8.51
N MET A 765 -14.27 -2.33 -9.71
CA MET A 765 -13.33 -3.02 -10.61
C MET A 765 -13.34 -2.54 -12.04
N ASN A 766 -14.50 -2.29 -12.64
CA ASN A 766 -14.61 -1.66 -13.96
C ASN A 766 -14.36 -0.13 -13.81
N ILE A 767 -13.24 0.16 -13.15
CA ILE A 767 -12.80 1.31 -12.33
C ILE A 767 -11.27 1.29 -12.23
N PHE A 768 -10.70 0.09 -12.01
CA PHE A 768 -9.27 -0.22 -12.03
C PHE A 768 -8.92 -1.01 -13.31
N LEU A 769 -9.64 -0.69 -14.39
CA LEU A 769 -9.50 -1.04 -15.81
C LEU A 769 -9.94 0.19 -16.63
#